data_AF-A0A520S5X9-F1
#
_entry.id   AF-A0A520S5X9-F1
#
_cell.length_a   1.000
_cell.length_b   1.000
_cell.length_c   1.000
_cell.angle_alpha   90.00
_cell.angle_beta   90.00
_cell.angle_gamma   90.00
#
_symmetry.space_group_name_H-M   'P 1'
#
loop_
_entity.id
_entity.type
_entity.pdbx_description
1 polymer ?
#
loop_
_entity_poly.entity_id
_entity_poly.type
_entity_poly.pdbx_seq_one_letter_code
_entity_poly.pdbx_strand_id
1 'polypeptide(L)'
;MLIEQDLHDAAQVGEKATLSNSTAGSLPLLNLNAGRAAVLAYFENTWALTEQLFSSLASDEAYYARPYHKTRHPLIFYYAHPVCFYVNKMLVSGLIDKPVNQEFELLFETGVDEMNWDDLHNGEQDIWPELDAVREYRAQVYGLVKEVIQTHPALDKPITMASPAWSLAMSFEHERIHLETSSVLIRELPLEYVTQPDSWPDWLTAPTGQNYDPKQGEHYPSNEMLEVDSTRVALGKPNAWPTFGWDNEYGKDQREVSGFKASKYLISNGEFFQFVQAGGYEQRRYWSESGWGWRQFRNVKWPTFWVQDGPAGSHRYKLRTTFSEIPMQWSWPAVVNFYEAKAYCAWLSEREDSSVPYRLLAESEHLAIRDPALSAAIDWEPGSQEQLGLDSVMHSSADRPANHNLRFGSEGAVNALTSNALGFHDSFGNVWQWCEDPFHPLPDFKIHPYYTDFSAPCFDGEHQMILGGSFISTGDEASIWSRFHFRPHFFQHAGFRLVLDSDAAEKKGDKYDTDEVVNQYLLFHWGEESDQFDQSLASRIQVPRVTNLITRTVELMNQFSTGKNSALDLGCAVGRSTFELAREFGSVMGLDYSDAFIDAAEHLRTAKSLSYQRWETGRHNTQLTAEVDPAIDCNQLGFVQGDAANLDAVPLLQNNEPYDAILLSNLMCRLSEPEYCLKQFTESNRYLQQGGILVISSPNTWMAQYTNPDSFLDGADSEATLAALGECLPGFKRLHEEDLPFIIREHRRKYEYIVAQVSVWRKL
;
A
#
# COMPACT_ATOMS: atom_id res chain seq x y z
N MET A 1 41.53 57.14 7.30
CA MET A 1 42.11 56.87 5.97
C MET A 1 42.82 55.54 6.11
N LEU A 2 42.26 54.48 5.50
CA LEU A 2 42.32 53.06 5.89
C LEU A 2 41.36 52.73 7.06
N ILE A 3 40.51 51.71 6.89
CA ILE A 3 39.41 51.21 7.76
C ILE A 3 37.97 51.67 7.42
N GLU A 4 37.70 52.25 6.24
CA GLU A 4 36.31 52.50 5.77
C GLU A 4 36.02 51.95 4.36
N GLN A 5 36.91 51.13 3.80
CA GLN A 5 36.80 50.63 2.43
C GLN A 5 36.41 49.15 2.31
N ASP A 6 36.42 48.37 3.40
CA ASP A 6 36.12 46.93 3.37
C ASP A 6 34.67 46.56 3.73
N LEU A 7 33.83 47.54 4.07
CA LEU A 7 32.40 47.33 4.37
C LEU A 7 31.47 47.71 3.21
N HIS A 8 32.02 48.17 2.08
CA HIS A 8 31.23 48.45 0.87
C HIS A 8 31.35 47.36 -0.22
N ASP A 9 32.37 46.48 -0.14
CA ASP A 9 32.56 45.40 -1.12
C ASP A 9 31.76 44.12 -0.80
N ALA A 10 31.29 43.93 0.45
CA ALA A 10 30.44 42.79 0.80
C ALA A 10 28.99 42.89 0.27
N ALA A 11 28.56 44.08 -0.17
CA ALA A 11 27.23 44.30 -0.74
C ALA A 11 27.20 44.18 -2.29
N GLN A 12 28.34 43.91 -2.93
CA GLN A 12 28.44 43.76 -4.39
C GLN A 12 28.91 42.38 -4.87
N VAL A 13 29.10 41.40 -3.96
CA VAL A 13 29.24 39.98 -4.35
C VAL A 13 27.86 39.34 -4.48
N GLY A 14 27.02 39.96 -5.29
CA GLY A 14 25.80 39.40 -5.87
C GLY A 14 26.03 39.07 -7.36
N GLU A 15 27.27 38.80 -7.75
CA GLU A 15 27.53 38.15 -9.04
C GLU A 15 27.00 36.73 -8.93
N LYS A 16 25.85 36.52 -9.58
CA LYS A 16 25.35 35.22 -10.03
C LYS A 16 26.55 34.30 -10.22
N ALA A 17 26.67 33.29 -9.36
CA ALA A 17 27.48 32.13 -9.69
C ALA A 17 26.97 31.68 -11.06
N THR A 18 27.71 31.99 -12.11
CA THR A 18 27.44 31.51 -13.45
C THR A 18 27.72 30.03 -13.40
N LEU A 19 26.71 29.27 -12.98
CA LEU A 19 26.56 27.85 -13.22
C LEU A 19 26.83 27.67 -14.71
N SER A 20 27.99 27.08 -15.00
CA SER A 20 28.45 26.80 -16.34
C SER A 20 27.46 25.85 -17.02
N ASN A 21 26.65 26.34 -17.98
CA ASN A 21 25.99 25.58 -19.05
C ASN A 21 25.54 24.14 -18.72
N SER A 22 25.00 23.88 -17.53
CA SER A 22 24.45 22.58 -17.16
C SER A 22 22.97 22.59 -17.52
N THR A 23 22.64 21.80 -18.53
CA THR A 23 21.29 21.41 -18.98
C THR A 23 20.24 21.45 -17.87
N ALA A 24 19.10 22.09 -18.13
CA ALA A 24 17.95 22.34 -17.24
C ALA A 24 17.30 21.12 -16.54
N GLY A 25 17.90 19.93 -16.59
CA GLY A 25 17.33 18.69 -16.10
C GLY A 25 18.23 17.99 -15.09
N SER A 26 17.65 16.97 -14.45
CA SER A 26 18.35 16.13 -13.49
C SER A 26 19.41 15.25 -14.17
N LEU A 27 20.55 15.08 -13.50
CA LEU A 27 21.59 14.14 -13.92
C LEU A 27 21.08 12.69 -13.92
N PRO A 28 21.78 11.78 -14.62
CA PRO A 28 21.56 10.35 -14.42
C PRO A 28 21.73 9.95 -12.96
N LEU A 29 20.97 8.95 -12.51
CA LEU A 29 21.05 8.40 -11.16
C LEU A 29 22.51 8.02 -10.83
N LEU A 30 22.93 8.35 -9.62
CA LEU A 30 24.32 8.21 -9.19
C LEU A 30 24.76 6.75 -9.23
N ASN A 31 25.72 6.46 -10.10
CA ASN A 31 26.48 5.23 -10.03
C ASN A 31 27.49 5.32 -8.86
N LEU A 32 27.26 4.53 -7.81
CA LEU A 32 28.04 4.51 -6.57
C LEU A 32 29.50 4.03 -6.75
N ASN A 33 29.84 3.49 -7.94
CA ASN A 33 31.20 3.12 -8.32
C ASN A 33 31.93 4.22 -9.12
N ALA A 34 31.26 5.31 -9.51
CA ALA A 34 31.82 6.34 -10.39
C ALA A 34 32.80 7.31 -9.69
N GLY A 35 32.95 7.17 -8.38
CA GLY A 35 33.96 7.89 -7.59
C GLY A 35 33.59 9.34 -7.29
N ARG A 36 34.53 10.00 -6.60
CA ARG A 36 34.35 11.30 -5.95
C ARG A 36 33.79 12.41 -6.85
N ALA A 37 34.26 12.49 -8.09
CA ALA A 37 33.82 13.52 -9.02
C ALA A 37 32.34 13.36 -9.41
N ALA A 38 31.87 12.12 -9.61
CA ALA A 38 30.47 11.84 -9.92
C ALA A 38 29.56 12.13 -8.71
N VAL A 39 29.99 11.74 -7.51
CA VAL A 39 29.29 12.05 -6.25
C VAL A 39 29.13 13.55 -6.07
N LEU A 40 30.21 14.33 -6.29
CA LEU A 40 30.17 15.79 -6.19
C LEU A 40 29.22 16.41 -7.23
N ALA A 41 29.31 15.97 -8.49
CA ALA A 41 28.43 16.48 -9.55
C ALA A 41 26.96 16.18 -9.27
N TYR A 42 26.67 14.99 -8.74
CA TYR A 42 25.30 14.60 -8.39
C TYR A 42 24.76 15.42 -7.21
N PHE A 43 25.57 15.64 -6.17
CA PHE A 43 25.23 16.54 -5.06
C PHE A 43 24.94 17.97 -5.55
N GLU A 44 25.85 18.55 -6.35
CA GLU A 44 25.69 19.92 -6.87
C GLU A 44 24.45 20.04 -7.77
N ASN A 45 24.13 18.99 -8.55
CA ASN A 45 22.89 18.94 -9.32
C ASN A 45 21.64 18.81 -8.45
N THR A 46 21.62 17.90 -7.47
CA THR A 46 20.49 17.76 -6.52
C THR A 46 20.20 19.10 -5.85
N TRP A 47 21.24 19.77 -5.34
CA TRP A 47 21.11 21.07 -4.71
C TRP A 47 20.59 22.14 -5.69
N ALA A 48 21.12 22.17 -6.92
CA ALA A 48 20.69 23.12 -7.94
C ALA A 48 19.22 22.93 -8.36
N LEU A 49 18.72 21.69 -8.41
CA LEU A 49 17.31 21.40 -8.70
C LEU A 49 16.41 21.96 -7.60
N THR A 50 16.78 21.77 -6.33
CA THR A 50 16.06 22.36 -5.19
C THR A 50 16.05 23.89 -5.27
N GLU A 51 17.21 24.52 -5.46
CA GLU A 51 17.30 25.99 -5.60
C GLU A 51 16.49 26.50 -6.80
N GLN A 52 16.51 25.77 -7.92
CA GLN A 52 15.70 26.12 -9.09
C GLN A 52 14.21 26.08 -8.77
N LEU A 53 13.72 25.01 -8.13
CA LEU A 53 12.30 24.92 -7.75
C LEU A 53 11.93 26.02 -6.75
N PHE A 54 12.73 26.27 -5.72
CA PHE A 54 12.44 27.30 -4.70
C PHE A 54 12.62 28.73 -5.23
N SER A 55 13.38 28.95 -6.31
CA SER A 55 13.43 30.24 -7.00
C SER A 55 12.09 30.64 -7.65
N SER A 56 11.13 29.70 -7.72
CA SER A 56 9.77 29.99 -8.15
C SER A 56 8.97 30.82 -7.13
N LEU A 57 9.41 30.89 -5.87
CA LEU A 57 8.70 31.63 -4.84
C LEU A 57 8.89 33.13 -5.06
N ALA A 58 7.78 33.84 -5.28
CA ALA A 58 7.78 35.24 -5.69
C ALA A 58 8.13 36.22 -4.56
N SER A 59 8.09 35.77 -3.30
CA SER A 59 8.41 36.57 -2.12
C SER A 59 8.80 35.71 -0.92
N ASP A 60 9.42 36.33 0.09
CA ASP A 60 9.83 35.62 1.30
C ASP A 60 8.61 35.10 2.08
N GLU A 61 7.46 35.80 2.03
CA GLU A 61 6.22 35.35 2.66
C GLU A 61 5.72 34.00 2.12
N ALA A 62 6.02 33.69 0.86
CA ALA A 62 5.62 32.43 0.23
C ALA A 62 6.24 31.20 0.93
N TYR A 63 7.43 31.34 1.52
CA TYR A 63 8.07 30.27 2.30
C TYR A 63 7.27 29.91 3.57
N TYR A 64 6.53 30.88 4.11
CA TYR A 64 5.79 30.72 5.37
C TYR A 64 4.29 30.47 5.16
N ALA A 65 3.81 30.53 3.93
CA ALA A 65 2.44 30.19 3.59
C ALA A 65 2.19 28.70 3.82
N ARG A 66 1.21 28.37 4.69
CA ARG A 66 0.76 26.98 4.86
C ARG A 66 -0.22 26.58 3.75
N PRO A 67 -0.15 25.33 3.28
CA PRO A 67 -1.17 24.77 2.40
C PRO A 67 -2.57 24.87 3.02
N TYR A 68 -3.59 25.08 2.18
CA TYR A 68 -4.96 25.33 2.63
C TYR A 68 -5.55 24.19 3.47
N HIS A 69 -5.10 22.97 3.25
CA HIS A 69 -5.57 21.77 3.93
C HIS A 69 -4.94 21.57 5.32
N LYS A 70 -3.83 22.27 5.63
CA LYS A 70 -3.12 22.28 6.92
C LYS A 70 -2.58 20.93 7.41
N THR A 71 -2.40 19.97 6.50
CA THR A 71 -1.84 18.63 6.80
C THR A 71 -0.33 18.52 6.51
N ARG A 72 0.29 19.69 6.27
CA ARG A 72 1.67 19.86 5.84
C ARG A 72 2.21 21.16 6.43
N HIS A 73 3.51 21.19 6.72
CA HIS A 73 4.21 22.41 7.15
C HIS A 73 4.33 23.44 6.00
N PRO A 74 4.69 24.70 6.29
CA PRO A 74 5.05 25.65 5.24
C PRO A 74 6.31 25.25 4.48
N LEU A 75 6.54 25.84 3.31
CA LEU A 75 7.70 25.57 2.45
C LEU A 75 9.06 25.82 3.10
N ILE A 76 9.16 26.68 4.12
CA ILE A 76 10.39 26.90 4.89
C ILE A 76 10.88 25.60 5.55
N PHE A 77 9.97 24.73 5.99
CA PHE A 77 10.31 23.40 6.50
C PHE A 77 10.95 22.57 5.40
N TYR A 78 10.32 22.48 4.24
CA TYR A 78 10.82 21.70 3.11
C TYR A 78 12.10 22.27 2.50
N TYR A 79 12.40 23.55 2.72
CA TYR A 79 13.66 24.18 2.35
C TYR A 79 14.79 23.85 3.34
N ALA A 80 14.50 23.62 4.62
CA ALA A 80 15.53 23.36 5.64
C ALA A 80 15.72 21.87 5.95
N HIS A 81 14.62 21.12 6.04
CA HIS A 81 14.58 19.73 6.50
C HIS A 81 15.50 18.78 5.71
N PRO A 82 15.51 18.78 4.37
CA PRO A 82 16.43 17.93 3.63
C PRO A 82 17.89 18.20 3.98
N VAL A 83 18.25 19.46 4.27
CA VAL A 83 19.60 19.88 4.62
C VAL A 83 19.99 19.48 6.04
N CYS A 84 19.06 19.55 6.99
CA CYS A 84 19.23 18.95 8.32
C CYS A 84 19.42 17.44 8.24
N PHE A 85 18.72 16.77 7.33
CA PHE A 85 18.86 15.35 7.11
C PHE A 85 20.29 14.96 6.70
N TYR A 86 20.97 15.72 5.81
CA TYR A 86 22.39 15.48 5.51
C TYR A 86 23.25 15.46 6.77
N VAL A 87 23.12 16.48 7.62
CA VAL A 87 23.95 16.61 8.83
C VAL A 87 23.64 15.46 9.78
N ASN A 88 22.37 15.16 10.04
CA ASN A 88 21.94 14.11 10.94
C ASN A 88 22.43 12.73 10.48
N LYS A 89 22.30 12.40 9.18
CA LYS A 89 22.76 11.09 8.67
C LYS A 89 24.28 11.00 8.55
N MET A 90 24.97 12.10 8.25
CA MET A 90 26.43 12.13 8.30
C MET A 90 26.95 11.91 9.73
N LEU A 91 26.31 12.49 10.75
CA LEU A 91 26.60 12.23 12.17
C LEU A 91 26.40 10.75 12.52
N VAL A 92 25.25 10.18 12.18
CA VAL A 92 24.94 8.75 12.44
C VAL A 92 25.95 7.82 11.76
N SER A 93 26.36 8.14 10.54
CA SER A 93 27.36 7.34 9.81
C SER A 93 28.80 7.56 10.28
N GLY A 94 29.07 8.63 11.04
CA GLY A 94 30.42 9.05 11.45
C GLY A 94 31.24 9.69 10.33
N LEU A 95 30.61 10.32 9.32
CA LEU A 95 31.30 11.15 8.32
C LEU A 95 31.69 12.53 8.87
N ILE A 96 30.98 12.99 9.90
CA ILE A 96 31.25 14.20 10.66
C ILE A 96 31.06 13.91 12.15
N ASP A 97 31.72 14.68 13.00
CA ASP A 97 31.71 14.46 14.46
C ASP A 97 30.83 15.45 15.22
N LYS A 98 30.36 16.51 14.57
CA LYS A 98 29.64 17.62 15.21
C LYS A 98 28.53 18.19 14.34
N PRO A 99 27.45 18.69 14.97
CA PRO A 99 26.39 19.43 14.28
C PRO A 99 26.93 20.74 13.69
N VAL A 100 26.24 21.27 12.68
CA VAL A 100 26.47 22.61 12.11
C VAL A 100 25.65 23.64 12.89
N ASN A 101 24.35 23.37 13.07
CA ASN A 101 23.43 24.13 13.90
C ASN A 101 22.46 23.16 14.59
N GLN A 102 22.78 22.78 15.83
CA GLN A 102 22.03 21.80 16.59
C GLN A 102 20.56 22.19 16.81
N GLU A 103 20.25 23.49 16.92
CA GLU A 103 18.87 23.94 17.10
C GLU A 103 18.04 23.69 15.84
N PHE A 104 18.59 23.95 14.65
CA PHE A 104 17.91 23.68 13.38
C PHE A 104 17.80 22.18 13.13
N GLU A 105 18.86 21.43 13.39
CA GLU A 105 18.90 19.99 13.18
C GLU A 105 17.90 19.22 14.03
N LEU A 106 17.56 19.75 15.22
CA LEU A 106 16.46 19.25 16.07
C LEU A 106 15.10 19.77 15.61
N LEU A 107 14.99 21.06 15.29
CA LEU A 107 13.71 21.67 14.88
C LEU A 107 13.14 21.04 13.60
N PHE A 108 14.01 20.71 12.65
CA PHE A 108 13.64 20.12 11.38
C PHE A 108 13.93 18.61 11.33
N GLU A 109 14.12 17.91 12.46
CA GLU A 109 14.49 16.49 12.46
C GLU A 109 13.35 15.59 11.95
N THR A 110 12.16 15.78 12.50
CA THR A 110 11.01 14.89 12.27
C THR A 110 10.26 15.27 11.00
N GLY A 111 10.08 14.31 10.09
CA GLY A 111 9.22 14.46 8.92
C GLY A 111 7.74 14.58 9.28
N VAL A 112 6.91 14.92 8.30
CA VAL A 112 5.45 15.03 8.48
C VAL A 112 4.76 13.79 7.89
N ASP A 113 4.28 12.91 8.76
CA ASP A 113 3.37 11.82 8.40
C ASP A 113 2.14 11.85 9.31
N GLU A 114 1.07 12.48 8.82
CA GLU A 114 -0.18 12.61 9.57
C GLU A 114 -1.06 11.38 9.34
N MET A 115 -1.65 10.87 10.42
CA MET A 115 -2.37 9.60 10.41
C MET A 115 -3.76 9.76 9.77
N ASN A 116 -4.44 10.88 10.04
CA ASN A 116 -5.79 11.15 9.55
C ASN A 116 -5.93 12.48 8.80
N TRP A 117 -6.93 12.55 7.91
CA TRP A 117 -7.20 13.75 7.11
C TRP A 117 -7.71 14.95 7.92
N ASP A 118 -8.10 14.76 9.18
CA ASP A 118 -8.51 15.77 10.16
C ASP A 118 -7.48 16.01 11.28
N ASP A 119 -6.29 15.43 11.19
CA ASP A 119 -5.15 15.72 12.09
C ASP A 119 -4.53 17.10 11.78
N LEU A 120 -5.33 18.15 11.95
CA LEU A 120 -4.92 19.51 11.65
C LEU A 120 -3.83 19.97 12.64
N HIS A 121 -2.69 20.40 12.14
CA HIS A 121 -1.68 21.11 12.92
C HIS A 121 -2.21 22.47 13.42
N ASN A 122 -2.80 22.46 14.62
CA ASN A 122 -3.35 23.64 15.29
C ASN A 122 -2.33 24.21 16.31
N GLY A 123 -1.35 24.97 15.84
CA GLY A 123 -0.78 26.10 16.61
C GLY A 123 0.42 25.89 17.54
N GLU A 124 1.16 24.77 17.49
CA GLU A 124 2.37 24.61 18.33
C GLU A 124 3.71 24.93 17.61
N GLN A 125 3.75 24.92 16.27
CA GLN A 125 4.95 25.17 15.45
C GLN A 125 4.79 26.38 14.52
N ASP A 126 4.35 27.52 15.07
CA ASP A 126 4.15 28.75 14.28
C ASP A 126 5.41 29.63 14.18
N ILE A 127 6.46 29.36 14.96
CA ILE A 127 7.71 30.12 14.92
C ILE A 127 8.76 29.33 14.14
N TRP A 128 8.88 29.64 12.85
CA TRP A 128 9.97 29.17 12.00
C TRP A 128 11.14 30.16 12.02
N PRO A 129 12.38 29.70 11.80
CA PRO A 129 13.52 30.60 11.70
C PRO A 129 13.36 31.59 10.53
N GLU A 130 14.02 32.74 10.65
CA GLU A 130 14.11 33.74 9.58
C GLU A 130 14.78 33.13 8.33
N LEU A 131 14.29 33.47 7.15
CA LEU A 131 14.70 32.85 5.89
C LEU A 131 16.20 33.07 5.62
N ASP A 132 16.74 34.23 5.98
CA ASP A 132 18.18 34.50 5.82
C ASP A 132 19.03 33.59 6.73
N ALA A 133 18.56 33.26 7.93
CA ALA A 133 19.25 32.30 8.80
C ALA A 133 19.18 30.87 8.22
N VAL A 134 18.06 30.50 7.62
CA VAL A 134 17.93 29.21 6.89
C VAL A 134 18.86 29.18 5.68
N ARG A 135 18.93 30.26 4.88
CA ARG A 135 19.85 30.37 3.73
C ARG A 135 21.32 30.29 4.17
N GLU A 136 21.69 30.96 5.26
CA GLU A 136 23.04 30.89 5.83
C GLU A 136 23.37 29.45 6.27
N TYR A 137 22.47 28.79 7.00
CA TYR A 137 22.65 27.39 7.39
C TYR A 137 22.80 26.47 6.18
N ARG A 138 21.93 26.62 5.17
CA ARG A 138 22.03 25.89 3.90
C ARG A 138 23.40 26.08 3.23
N ALA A 139 23.90 27.31 3.16
CA ALA A 139 25.22 27.59 2.59
C ALA A 139 26.37 26.93 3.38
N GLN A 140 26.29 26.91 4.71
CA GLN A 140 27.27 26.23 5.56
C GLN A 140 27.26 24.71 5.32
N VAL A 141 26.09 24.08 5.29
CA VAL A 141 25.96 22.64 5.04
C VAL A 141 26.40 22.29 3.62
N TYR A 142 26.11 23.13 2.62
CA TYR A 142 26.63 22.95 1.26
C TYR A 142 28.16 22.89 1.24
N GLY A 143 28.82 23.85 1.92
CA GLY A 143 30.26 23.87 2.07
C GLY A 143 30.81 22.62 2.75
N LEU A 144 30.17 22.20 3.85
CA LEU A 144 30.55 21.00 4.61
C LEU A 144 30.42 19.72 3.77
N VAL A 145 29.27 19.49 3.14
CA VAL A 145 29.04 18.29 2.31
C VAL A 145 30.03 18.25 1.15
N LYS A 146 30.29 19.40 0.52
CA LYS A 146 31.33 19.51 -0.53
C LYS A 146 32.71 19.16 0.01
N GLU A 147 33.10 19.66 1.18
CA GLU A 147 34.38 19.33 1.81
C GLU A 147 34.49 17.83 2.15
N VAL A 148 33.44 17.24 2.74
CA VAL A 148 33.37 15.79 3.03
C VAL A 148 33.51 14.99 1.75
N ILE A 149 32.73 15.31 0.71
CA ILE A 149 32.83 14.67 -0.60
C ILE A 149 34.22 14.87 -1.19
N GLN A 150 34.92 15.98 -0.96
CA GLN A 150 36.23 16.25 -1.56
C GLN A 150 37.42 15.63 -0.81
N THR A 151 37.31 15.44 0.50
CA THR A 151 38.46 15.11 1.37
C THR A 151 38.31 13.80 2.15
N HIS A 152 37.09 13.35 2.47
CA HIS A 152 36.89 12.22 3.38
C HIS A 152 37.35 10.89 2.75
N PRO A 153 38.09 10.01 3.46
CA PRO A 153 38.62 8.75 2.90
C PRO A 153 37.56 7.72 2.49
N ALA A 154 36.34 7.82 3.04
CA ALA A 154 35.24 6.91 2.67
C ALA A 154 34.87 6.98 1.18
N LEU A 155 35.22 8.08 0.50
CA LEU A 155 34.95 8.31 -0.93
C LEU A 155 36.12 7.90 -1.83
N ASP A 156 37.21 7.33 -1.27
CA ASP A 156 38.32 6.75 -2.05
C ASP A 156 38.02 5.34 -2.57
N LYS A 157 36.89 4.76 -2.14
CA LYS A 157 36.39 3.45 -2.55
C LYS A 157 34.95 3.58 -3.04
N PRO A 158 34.43 2.60 -3.80
CA PRO A 158 33.02 2.55 -4.14
C PRO A 158 32.12 2.61 -2.90
N ILE A 159 31.01 3.33 -3.02
CA ILE A 159 30.01 3.45 -1.96
C ILE A 159 29.20 2.15 -1.92
N THR A 160 29.09 1.55 -0.73
CA THR A 160 28.24 0.38 -0.47
C THR A 160 27.35 0.66 0.74
N MET A 161 26.28 -0.11 0.94
CA MET A 161 25.39 0.03 2.11
C MET A 161 26.14 0.01 3.46
N ALA A 162 27.25 -0.73 3.53
CA ALA A 162 28.05 -0.82 4.75
C ALA A 162 29.03 0.36 4.94
N SER A 163 29.19 1.22 3.93
CA SER A 163 30.11 2.35 3.97
C SER A 163 29.45 3.59 4.59
N PRO A 164 30.17 4.41 5.37
CA PRO A 164 29.64 5.67 5.87
C PRO A 164 29.14 6.60 4.77
N ALA A 165 29.78 6.58 3.60
CA ALA A 165 29.41 7.36 2.42
C ALA A 165 28.00 7.04 1.87
N TRP A 166 27.38 5.93 2.28
CA TRP A 166 26.00 5.62 1.95
C TRP A 166 25.02 6.69 2.48
N SER A 167 25.33 7.34 3.61
CA SER A 167 24.51 8.42 4.16
C SER A 167 24.44 9.64 3.23
N LEU A 168 25.48 9.89 2.42
CA LEU A 168 25.45 10.95 1.40
C LEU A 168 24.48 10.60 0.26
N ALA A 169 24.59 9.38 -0.28
CA ALA A 169 23.69 8.90 -1.33
C ALA A 169 22.22 8.91 -0.86
N MET A 170 21.99 8.43 0.37
CA MET A 170 20.69 8.52 1.04
C MET A 170 20.17 9.95 1.13
N SER A 171 21.03 10.90 1.50
CA SER A 171 20.62 12.30 1.65
C SER A 171 20.32 12.97 0.30
N PHE A 172 21.03 12.60 -0.77
CA PHE A 172 20.72 13.07 -2.11
C PHE A 172 19.33 12.60 -2.56
N GLU A 173 19.02 11.32 -2.38
CA GLU A 173 17.71 10.77 -2.77
C GLU A 173 16.59 11.26 -1.84
N HIS A 174 16.86 11.47 -0.56
CA HIS A 174 15.92 12.10 0.37
C HIS A 174 15.58 13.54 -0.04
N GLU A 175 16.57 14.34 -0.44
CA GLU A 175 16.31 15.69 -0.95
C GLU A 175 15.49 15.66 -2.25
N ARG A 176 15.65 14.63 -3.08
CA ARG A 176 14.85 14.45 -4.30
C ARG A 176 13.38 14.10 -4.01
N ILE A 177 13.11 13.30 -2.97
CA ILE A 177 11.73 13.11 -2.46
C ILE A 177 11.10 14.46 -2.06
N HIS A 178 11.88 15.29 -1.37
CA HIS A 178 11.42 16.61 -0.97
C HIS A 178 11.35 17.63 -2.11
N LEU A 179 12.11 17.46 -3.20
CA LEU A 179 11.95 18.22 -4.43
C LEU A 179 10.57 17.96 -5.04
N GLU A 180 10.18 16.69 -5.18
CA GLU A 180 8.86 16.32 -5.68
C GLU A 180 7.75 16.79 -4.73
N THR A 181 7.86 16.51 -3.43
CA THR A 181 6.89 16.96 -2.42
C THR A 181 6.70 18.48 -2.45
N SER A 182 7.80 19.24 -2.48
CA SER A 182 7.74 20.71 -2.53
C SER A 182 7.04 21.21 -3.78
N SER A 183 7.19 20.52 -4.91
CA SER A 183 6.54 20.93 -6.16
C SER A 183 5.01 20.80 -6.09
N VAL A 184 4.48 19.80 -5.37
CA VAL A 184 3.05 19.67 -5.11
C VAL A 184 2.57 20.83 -4.22
N LEU A 185 3.31 21.14 -3.15
CA LEU A 185 2.94 22.24 -2.24
C LEU A 185 3.02 23.62 -2.93
N ILE A 186 4.01 23.83 -3.79
CA ILE A 186 4.12 25.04 -4.64
C ILE A 186 2.94 25.11 -5.60
N ARG A 187 2.53 23.98 -6.19
CA ARG A 187 1.33 23.89 -7.04
C ARG A 187 0.06 24.29 -6.28
N GLU A 188 -0.01 24.08 -4.97
CA GLU A 188 -1.15 24.47 -4.13
C GLU A 188 -1.13 25.94 -3.67
N LEU A 189 -0.01 26.64 -3.78
CA LEU A 189 0.07 28.04 -3.40
C LEU A 189 -0.80 28.95 -4.29
N PRO A 190 -1.37 30.03 -3.72
CA PRO A 190 -1.91 31.12 -4.52
C PRO A 190 -0.96 31.59 -5.63
N LEU A 191 -1.49 31.90 -6.82
CA LEU A 191 -0.70 32.34 -7.98
C LEU A 191 0.21 33.55 -7.70
N GLU A 192 -0.18 34.43 -6.78
CA GLU A 192 0.61 35.61 -6.41
C GLU A 192 1.95 35.28 -5.72
N TYR A 193 2.08 34.06 -5.18
CA TYR A 193 3.30 33.59 -4.52
C TYR A 193 4.23 32.79 -5.43
N VAL A 194 3.86 32.54 -6.69
CA VAL A 194 4.61 31.67 -7.59
C VAL A 194 4.89 32.32 -8.94
N THR A 195 6.10 32.12 -9.45
CA THR A 195 6.53 32.46 -10.79
C THR A 195 7.29 31.29 -11.39
N GLN A 196 7.17 31.06 -12.69
CA GLN A 196 7.95 30.01 -13.34
C GLN A 196 9.43 30.43 -13.41
N PRO A 197 10.38 29.59 -12.99
CA PRO A 197 11.81 29.85 -13.19
C PRO A 197 12.19 29.87 -14.68
N ASP A 198 13.07 30.78 -15.09
CA ASP A 198 13.53 30.90 -16.49
C ASP A 198 14.15 29.61 -17.05
N SER A 199 14.82 28.85 -16.19
CA SER A 199 15.49 27.60 -16.55
C SER A 199 14.59 26.37 -16.44
N TRP A 200 13.30 26.52 -16.13
CA TRP A 200 12.40 25.38 -15.99
C TRP A 200 12.25 24.62 -17.32
N PRO A 201 12.25 23.27 -17.32
CA PRO A 201 12.11 22.50 -18.55
C PRO A 201 10.82 22.80 -19.32
N ASP A 202 10.88 22.63 -20.64
CA ASP A 202 9.73 22.78 -21.53
C ASP A 202 8.66 21.71 -21.30
N TRP A 203 7.47 21.95 -21.85
CA TRP A 203 6.34 21.03 -21.85
C TRP A 203 6.62 19.77 -22.69
N LEU A 204 6.18 18.59 -22.24
CA LEU A 204 6.15 17.38 -23.08
C LEU A 204 5.21 17.58 -24.27
N THR A 205 4.02 18.13 -24.01
CA THR A 205 3.05 18.53 -25.02
C THR A 205 2.62 19.96 -24.79
N ALA A 206 2.69 20.80 -25.83
CA ALA A 206 2.27 22.20 -25.72
C ALA A 206 0.80 22.33 -25.28
N PRO A 207 0.48 23.27 -24.38
CA PRO A 207 -0.91 23.52 -23.97
C PRO A 207 -1.84 23.83 -25.15
N THR A 208 -2.98 23.17 -25.16
CA THR A 208 -4.08 23.41 -26.10
C THR A 208 -4.99 24.55 -25.64
N GLY A 209 -5.79 25.09 -26.56
CA GLY A 209 -6.73 26.17 -26.27
C GLY A 209 -7.91 25.73 -25.39
N GLN A 210 -8.59 26.71 -24.78
CA GLN A 210 -9.72 26.44 -23.89
C GLN A 210 -10.85 25.70 -24.61
N ASN A 211 -11.24 24.57 -24.02
CA ASN A 211 -12.43 23.80 -24.39
C ASN A 211 -13.18 23.41 -23.11
N TYR A 212 -14.49 23.64 -23.08
CA TYR A 212 -15.37 23.25 -21.96
C TYR A 212 -16.30 22.07 -22.28
N ASP A 213 -16.27 21.57 -23.53
CA ASP A 213 -17.04 20.42 -23.99
C ASP A 213 -16.07 19.41 -24.64
N PRO A 214 -15.21 18.74 -23.84
CA PRO A 214 -14.25 17.78 -24.37
C PRO A 214 -14.96 16.56 -24.94
N LYS A 215 -14.45 16.07 -26.07
CA LYS A 215 -14.97 14.89 -26.76
C LYS A 215 -13.90 13.83 -26.90
N GLN A 216 -14.23 12.61 -26.49
CA GLN A 216 -13.39 11.44 -26.66
C GLN A 216 -13.09 11.21 -28.16
N GLY A 217 -11.84 10.86 -28.48
CA GLY A 217 -11.35 10.67 -29.84
C GLY A 217 -10.94 11.96 -30.57
N GLU A 218 -11.30 13.14 -30.04
CA GLU A 218 -10.89 14.44 -30.58
C GLU A 218 -9.95 15.18 -29.62
N HIS A 219 -10.34 15.28 -28.35
CA HIS A 219 -9.62 16.07 -27.34
C HIS A 219 -8.83 15.23 -26.35
N TYR A 220 -9.19 13.96 -26.21
CA TYR A 220 -8.50 12.97 -25.38
C TYR A 220 -8.74 11.57 -25.98
N PRO A 221 -7.81 10.62 -25.80
CA PRO A 221 -7.89 9.33 -26.50
C PRO A 221 -9.05 8.46 -26.01
N SER A 222 -9.49 7.54 -26.86
CA SER A 222 -10.25 6.38 -26.40
C SER A 222 -9.29 5.43 -25.68
N ASN A 223 -9.63 5.02 -24.47
CA ASN A 223 -8.74 4.21 -23.64
C ASN A 223 -9.16 2.74 -23.72
N GLU A 224 -8.44 1.98 -24.52
CA GLU A 224 -8.66 0.55 -24.73
C GLU A 224 -8.16 -0.26 -23.52
N MET A 225 -8.86 -1.32 -23.14
CA MET A 225 -8.36 -2.29 -22.15
C MET A 225 -7.53 -3.36 -22.88
N LEU A 226 -6.22 -3.40 -22.63
CA LEU A 226 -5.30 -4.38 -23.19
C LEU A 226 -5.29 -5.64 -22.32
N GLU A 227 -5.30 -6.81 -22.94
CA GLU A 227 -5.16 -8.09 -22.25
C GLU A 227 -3.70 -8.33 -21.88
N VAL A 228 -3.49 -8.84 -20.66
CA VAL A 228 -2.23 -9.32 -20.14
C VAL A 228 -2.42 -10.79 -19.79
N ASP A 229 -1.66 -11.65 -20.44
CA ASP A 229 -1.68 -13.09 -20.17
C ASP A 229 -1.17 -13.39 -18.75
N SER A 230 -1.61 -14.51 -18.19
CA SER A 230 -1.04 -15.02 -16.94
C SER A 230 0.49 -15.11 -17.04
N THR A 231 1.19 -14.54 -16.08
CA THR A 231 2.64 -14.41 -16.12
C THR A 231 3.24 -14.49 -14.73
N ARG A 232 4.56 -14.71 -14.67
CA ARG A 232 5.31 -14.66 -13.42
C ARG A 232 6.11 -13.37 -13.38
N VAL A 233 5.91 -12.59 -12.33
CA VAL A 233 6.68 -11.36 -12.07
C VAL A 233 7.63 -11.58 -10.91
N ALA A 234 8.67 -10.75 -10.85
CA ALA A 234 9.61 -10.75 -9.75
C ALA A 234 9.97 -9.31 -9.39
N LEU A 235 10.38 -9.09 -8.15
CA LEU A 235 10.82 -7.80 -7.63
C LEU A 235 11.90 -8.02 -6.56
N GLY A 236 12.78 -7.03 -6.39
CA GLY A 236 13.87 -7.08 -5.43
C GLY A 236 15.15 -6.55 -6.05
N LYS A 237 15.56 -5.37 -5.61
CA LYS A 237 16.80 -4.72 -6.06
C LYS A 237 18.00 -5.58 -5.63
N PRO A 238 18.89 -5.96 -6.55
CA PRO A 238 20.09 -6.70 -6.19
C PRO A 238 20.94 -5.89 -5.20
N ASN A 239 21.40 -6.51 -4.11
CA ASN A 239 22.21 -5.83 -3.08
C ASN A 239 23.50 -5.17 -3.63
N ALA A 240 24.02 -5.69 -4.74
CA ALA A 240 25.22 -5.17 -5.40
C ALA A 240 24.91 -4.20 -6.55
N TRP A 241 23.63 -3.93 -6.83
CA TRP A 241 23.23 -2.96 -7.85
C TRP A 241 23.88 -1.60 -7.54
N PRO A 242 24.53 -0.93 -8.51
CA PRO A 242 25.48 0.13 -8.26
C PRO A 242 24.82 1.50 -8.04
N THR A 243 23.62 1.55 -7.47
CA THR A 243 22.89 2.78 -7.13
C THR A 243 22.38 2.71 -5.70
N PHE A 244 22.01 3.87 -5.15
CA PHE A 244 21.20 3.90 -3.94
C PHE A 244 19.85 3.21 -4.19
N GLY A 245 19.24 2.68 -3.13
CA GLY A 245 17.85 2.26 -3.04
C GLY A 245 17.38 2.29 -1.59
N TRP A 246 16.08 2.46 -1.38
CA TRP A 246 15.46 2.41 -0.07
C TRP A 246 15.36 0.97 0.46
N ASP A 247 15.30 0.82 1.78
CA ASP A 247 15.27 -0.50 2.42
C ASP A 247 14.11 -1.39 1.95
N ASN A 248 12.96 -0.79 1.62
CA ASN A 248 11.78 -1.47 1.09
C ASN A 248 11.96 -2.06 -0.33
N GLU A 249 12.99 -1.68 -1.07
CA GLU A 249 13.25 -2.17 -2.44
C GLU A 249 14.05 -3.47 -2.44
N TYR A 250 14.68 -3.80 -1.30
CA TYR A 250 15.50 -4.98 -1.14
C TYR A 250 14.69 -6.15 -0.58
N GLY A 251 15.11 -7.35 -0.97
CA GLY A 251 14.37 -8.58 -0.74
C GLY A 251 14.32 -9.39 -2.03
N LYS A 252 13.64 -10.53 -1.99
CA LYS A 252 13.39 -11.34 -3.18
C LYS A 252 11.95 -11.78 -3.20
N ASP A 253 11.20 -11.25 -4.15
CA ASP A 253 9.80 -11.57 -4.35
C ASP A 253 9.57 -12.18 -5.74
N GLN A 254 8.72 -13.21 -5.80
CA GLN A 254 8.26 -13.83 -7.04
C GLN A 254 6.78 -14.15 -6.89
N ARG A 255 5.97 -13.65 -7.82
CA ARG A 255 4.51 -13.80 -7.80
C ARG A 255 4.01 -14.34 -9.14
N GLU A 256 3.05 -15.24 -9.07
CA GLU A 256 2.22 -15.61 -10.21
C GLU A 256 1.09 -14.59 -10.33
N VAL A 257 0.89 -14.05 -11.53
CA VAL A 257 -0.13 -13.06 -11.85
C VAL A 257 -1.09 -13.72 -12.83
N SER A 258 -2.33 -13.89 -12.43
CA SER A 258 -3.39 -14.37 -13.33
C SER A 258 -3.64 -13.36 -14.45
N GLY A 259 -4.16 -13.81 -15.58
CA GLY A 259 -4.52 -12.92 -16.68
C GLY A 259 -5.49 -11.82 -16.23
N PHE A 260 -5.22 -10.59 -16.66
CA PHE A 260 -6.07 -9.42 -16.42
C PHE A 260 -6.09 -8.51 -17.64
N LYS A 261 -7.00 -7.55 -17.66
CA LYS A 261 -7.02 -6.45 -18.61
C LYS A 261 -6.66 -5.17 -17.90
N ALA A 262 -5.82 -4.34 -18.50
CA ALA A 262 -5.53 -3.01 -18.00
C ALA A 262 -5.72 -1.96 -19.08
N SER A 263 -6.20 -0.78 -18.69
CA SER A 263 -6.33 0.35 -19.62
C SER A 263 -4.97 0.71 -20.24
N LYS A 264 -4.96 1.00 -21.54
CA LYS A 264 -3.76 1.30 -22.34
C LYS A 264 -3.05 2.57 -21.88
N TYR A 265 -3.83 3.59 -21.56
CA TYR A 265 -3.40 4.88 -21.08
C TYR A 265 -3.78 5.04 -19.61
N LEU A 266 -3.05 5.91 -18.90
CA LEU A 266 -3.54 6.46 -17.64
C LEU A 266 -4.88 7.16 -17.86
N ILE A 267 -5.73 7.21 -16.83
CA ILE A 267 -7.00 7.94 -16.92
C ILE A 267 -6.72 9.42 -17.15
N SER A 268 -7.25 9.94 -18.25
CA SER A 268 -7.08 11.33 -18.66
C SER A 268 -8.05 12.27 -17.94
N ASN A 269 -7.73 13.57 -17.92
CA ASN A 269 -8.63 14.60 -17.42
C ASN A 269 -9.99 14.58 -18.14
N GLY A 270 -10.01 14.27 -19.44
CA GLY A 270 -11.24 14.17 -20.23
C GLY A 270 -12.11 12.97 -19.85
N GLU A 271 -11.51 11.84 -19.50
CA GLU A 271 -12.22 10.68 -18.94
C GLU A 271 -12.76 11.00 -17.54
N PHE A 272 -11.92 11.55 -16.66
CA PHE A 272 -12.32 11.93 -15.31
C PHE A 272 -13.40 13.02 -15.28
N PHE A 273 -13.43 13.90 -16.29
CA PHE A 273 -14.47 14.91 -16.44
C PHE A 273 -15.87 14.31 -16.52
N GLN A 274 -16.01 13.14 -17.15
CA GLN A 274 -17.31 12.46 -17.25
C GLN A 274 -17.82 12.03 -15.87
N PHE A 275 -16.92 11.60 -14.97
CA PHE A 275 -17.26 11.28 -13.57
C PHE A 275 -17.70 12.53 -12.81
N VAL A 276 -16.97 13.64 -12.96
CA VAL A 276 -17.33 14.93 -12.34
C VAL A 276 -18.69 15.42 -12.85
N GLN A 277 -18.92 15.39 -14.16
CA GLN A 277 -20.16 15.84 -14.79
C GLN A 277 -21.36 14.97 -14.41
N ALA A 278 -21.14 13.66 -14.19
CA ALA A 278 -22.17 12.74 -13.72
C ALA A 278 -22.51 12.92 -12.22
N GLY A 279 -21.90 13.89 -11.54
CA GLY A 279 -22.10 14.13 -10.11
C GLY A 279 -21.41 13.09 -9.23
N GLY A 280 -20.29 12.51 -9.68
CA GLY A 280 -19.56 11.47 -8.96
C GLY A 280 -19.14 11.86 -7.53
N TYR A 281 -18.74 13.12 -7.35
CA TYR A 281 -18.44 13.67 -6.01
C TYR A 281 -19.69 13.80 -5.13
N GLU A 282 -20.90 13.86 -5.69
CA GLU A 282 -22.13 14.06 -4.92
C GLU A 282 -22.76 12.75 -4.43
N GLN A 283 -22.26 11.61 -4.90
CA GLN A 283 -22.93 10.32 -4.75
C GLN A 283 -22.14 9.39 -3.83
N ARG A 284 -22.52 9.35 -2.55
CA ARG A 284 -21.91 8.52 -1.47
C ARG A 284 -21.60 7.08 -1.89
N ARG A 285 -22.45 6.48 -2.73
CA ARG A 285 -22.36 5.06 -3.12
C ARG A 285 -21.07 4.71 -3.88
N TYR A 286 -20.39 5.68 -4.47
CA TYR A 286 -19.11 5.43 -5.17
C TYR A 286 -17.90 5.44 -4.25
N TRP A 287 -18.04 5.95 -3.03
CA TRP A 287 -16.90 6.23 -2.15
C TRP A 287 -16.81 5.17 -1.05
N SER A 288 -15.60 4.89 -0.58
CA SER A 288 -15.41 4.22 0.72
C SER A 288 -15.93 5.11 1.85
N GLU A 289 -16.06 4.58 3.06
CA GLU A 289 -16.43 5.41 4.23
C GLU A 289 -15.40 6.50 4.51
N SER A 290 -14.12 6.14 4.59
CA SER A 290 -13.01 7.09 4.79
C SER A 290 -12.91 8.11 3.65
N GLY A 291 -13.06 7.67 2.39
CA GLY A 291 -13.03 8.55 1.23
C GLY A 291 -14.21 9.52 1.19
N TRP A 292 -15.41 9.08 1.57
CA TRP A 292 -16.55 9.99 1.70
C TRP A 292 -16.37 10.98 2.85
N GLY A 293 -15.85 10.52 3.99
CA GLY A 293 -15.53 11.36 5.14
C GLY A 293 -14.56 12.48 4.75
N TRP A 294 -13.45 12.12 4.10
CA TRP A 294 -12.49 13.06 3.53
C TRP A 294 -13.16 14.05 2.58
N ARG A 295 -13.92 13.57 1.59
CA ARG A 295 -14.59 14.41 0.60
C ARG A 295 -15.55 15.40 1.27
N GLN A 296 -16.31 14.95 2.27
CA GLN A 296 -17.24 15.81 3.02
C GLN A 296 -16.51 16.87 3.83
N PHE A 297 -15.45 16.48 4.55
CA PHE A 297 -14.66 17.40 5.35
C PHE A 297 -13.99 18.48 4.51
N ARG A 298 -13.39 18.09 3.38
CA ARG A 298 -12.76 19.02 2.44
C ARG A 298 -13.75 19.78 1.57
N ASN A 299 -15.02 19.34 1.53
CA ASN A 299 -16.09 19.91 0.69
C ASN A 299 -15.67 20.01 -0.79
N VAL A 300 -14.93 19.01 -1.27
CA VAL A 300 -14.42 18.96 -2.65
C VAL A 300 -15.48 18.43 -3.62
N LYS A 301 -15.44 18.96 -4.84
CA LYS A 301 -16.44 18.71 -5.90
C LYS A 301 -15.82 18.35 -7.25
N TRP A 302 -14.50 18.39 -7.34
CA TRP A 302 -13.67 18.10 -8.50
C TRP A 302 -12.21 17.94 -8.01
N PRO A 303 -11.29 17.42 -8.83
CA PRO A 303 -9.89 17.26 -8.46
C PRO A 303 -9.22 18.55 -7.99
N THR A 304 -8.34 18.48 -6.99
CA THR A 304 -7.72 19.66 -6.36
C THR A 304 -7.08 20.64 -7.34
N PHE A 305 -6.47 20.16 -8.41
CA PHE A 305 -5.77 21.00 -9.38
C PHE A 305 -6.66 21.49 -10.54
N TRP A 306 -7.98 21.28 -10.46
CA TRP A 306 -8.92 21.89 -11.39
C TRP A 306 -9.45 23.20 -10.81
N VAL A 307 -9.26 24.28 -11.55
CA VAL A 307 -9.69 25.63 -11.16
C VAL A 307 -11.00 25.95 -11.83
N GLN A 308 -12.02 26.29 -11.06
CA GLN A 308 -13.34 26.64 -11.60
C GLN A 308 -13.27 27.92 -12.44
N ASP A 309 -13.81 27.86 -13.66
CA ASP A 309 -13.78 28.95 -14.65
C ASP A 309 -15.20 29.38 -15.07
N GLY A 310 -15.93 29.95 -14.10
CA GLY A 310 -17.30 30.41 -14.27
C GLY A 310 -18.17 30.20 -13.03
N PRO A 311 -19.51 30.31 -13.16
CA PRO A 311 -20.42 30.07 -12.05
C PRO A 311 -20.31 28.64 -11.51
N ALA A 312 -20.57 28.46 -10.21
CA ALA A 312 -20.64 27.15 -9.58
C ALA A 312 -21.65 26.24 -10.31
N GLY A 313 -21.25 25.00 -10.58
CA GLY A 313 -22.07 24.02 -11.30
C GLY A 313 -22.04 24.14 -12.84
N SER A 314 -21.27 25.08 -13.40
CA SER A 314 -21.13 25.19 -14.86
C SER A 314 -20.24 24.11 -15.50
N HIS A 315 -19.55 23.29 -14.70
CA HIS A 315 -18.55 22.31 -15.15
C HIS A 315 -17.47 22.91 -16.08
N ARG A 316 -17.14 24.18 -15.89
CA ARG A 316 -16.09 24.88 -16.62
C ARG A 316 -14.85 24.96 -15.75
N TYR A 317 -13.73 24.52 -16.28
CA TYR A 317 -12.47 24.42 -15.55
C TYR A 317 -11.28 24.95 -16.36
N LYS A 318 -10.23 25.32 -15.63
CA LYS A 318 -8.83 25.47 -16.06
C LYS A 318 -7.99 24.46 -15.29
N LEU A 319 -6.78 24.19 -15.77
CA LEU A 319 -5.83 23.29 -15.11
C LEU A 319 -4.76 24.11 -14.37
N ARG A 320 -4.60 23.85 -13.08
CA ARG A 320 -3.46 24.32 -12.29
C ARG A 320 -2.27 23.42 -12.57
N THR A 321 -1.20 23.97 -13.15
CA THR A 321 0.14 23.36 -13.22
C THR A 321 0.99 23.89 -12.06
N THR A 322 2.26 23.46 -11.94
CA THR A 322 3.13 23.85 -10.82
C THR A 322 3.17 25.37 -10.59
N PHE A 323 3.24 26.17 -11.65
CA PHE A 323 3.42 27.63 -11.53
C PHE A 323 2.33 28.47 -12.19
N SER A 324 1.36 27.86 -12.88
CA SER A 324 0.40 28.61 -13.70
C SER A 324 -0.97 27.94 -13.79
N GLU A 325 -1.97 28.75 -14.13
CA GLU A 325 -3.27 28.26 -14.58
C GLU A 325 -3.33 28.33 -16.11
N ILE A 326 -3.57 27.19 -16.74
CA ILE A 326 -3.67 27.07 -18.19
C ILE A 326 -5.07 26.55 -18.57
N PRO A 327 -5.48 26.65 -19.85
CA PRO A 327 -6.69 25.98 -20.29
C PRO A 327 -6.65 24.47 -19.99
N MET A 328 -7.81 23.84 -19.83
CA MET A 328 -7.87 22.40 -19.53
C MET A 328 -7.16 21.57 -20.61
N GLN A 329 -6.25 20.70 -20.17
CA GLN A 329 -5.55 19.75 -21.02
C GLN A 329 -6.20 18.38 -20.86
N TRP A 330 -7.23 18.13 -21.67
CA TRP A 330 -8.11 16.97 -21.52
C TRP A 330 -7.42 15.62 -21.77
N SER A 331 -6.37 15.60 -22.59
CA SER A 331 -5.58 14.40 -22.88
C SER A 331 -4.48 14.12 -21.86
N TRP A 332 -4.21 15.02 -20.92
CA TRP A 332 -3.22 14.81 -19.86
C TRP A 332 -3.80 13.90 -18.77
N PRO A 333 -2.96 13.20 -17.98
CA PRO A 333 -3.45 12.37 -16.88
C PRO A 333 -4.23 13.21 -15.86
N ALA A 334 -5.28 12.60 -15.29
CA ALA A 334 -5.97 13.16 -14.14
C ALA A 334 -5.09 12.96 -12.89
N VAL A 335 -4.78 14.07 -12.20
CA VAL A 335 -4.07 14.04 -10.92
C VAL A 335 -5.08 14.04 -9.80
N VAL A 336 -5.14 12.94 -9.06
CA VAL A 336 -6.17 12.66 -8.04
C VAL A 336 -5.58 11.85 -6.88
N ASN A 337 -6.22 11.88 -5.72
CA ASN A 337 -5.84 10.98 -4.63
C ASN A 337 -6.44 9.57 -4.80
N PHE A 338 -6.06 8.64 -3.92
CA PHE A 338 -6.51 7.25 -3.98
C PHE A 338 -8.03 7.12 -3.86
N TYR A 339 -8.67 7.88 -2.97
CA TYR A 339 -10.11 7.83 -2.77
C TYR A 339 -10.89 8.26 -4.02
N GLU A 340 -10.43 9.32 -4.68
CA GLU A 340 -10.99 9.79 -5.95
C GLU A 340 -10.83 8.75 -7.07
N ALA A 341 -9.66 8.11 -7.16
CA ALA A 341 -9.41 7.02 -8.11
C ALA A 341 -10.35 5.82 -7.88
N LYS A 342 -10.50 5.36 -6.64
CA LYS A 342 -11.44 4.27 -6.28
C LYS A 342 -12.89 4.65 -6.57
N ALA A 343 -13.28 5.90 -6.30
CA ALA A 343 -14.63 6.37 -6.59
C ALA A 343 -14.93 6.43 -8.09
N TYR A 344 -13.95 6.80 -8.90
CA TYR A 344 -14.04 6.71 -10.36
C TYR A 344 -14.25 5.27 -10.83
N CYS A 345 -13.46 4.31 -10.31
CA CYS A 345 -13.61 2.89 -10.65
C CYS A 345 -15.03 2.36 -10.32
N ALA A 346 -15.55 2.68 -9.14
CA ALA A 346 -16.91 2.28 -8.73
C ALA A 346 -17.99 2.88 -9.63
N TRP A 347 -17.87 4.17 -9.95
CA TRP A 347 -18.80 4.84 -10.87
C TRP A 347 -18.75 4.26 -12.28
N LEU A 348 -17.54 4.00 -12.80
CA LEU A 348 -17.37 3.46 -14.14
C LEU A 348 -17.98 2.06 -14.26
N SER A 349 -17.80 1.24 -13.22
CA SER A 349 -18.40 -0.10 -13.13
C SER A 349 -19.92 -0.06 -13.19
N GLU A 350 -20.55 0.85 -12.42
CA GLU A 350 -22.00 1.04 -12.45
C GLU A 350 -22.48 1.59 -13.80
N ARG A 351 -21.77 2.59 -14.35
CA ARG A 351 -22.12 3.24 -15.61
C ARG A 351 -22.13 2.27 -16.78
N GLU A 352 -21.17 1.35 -16.80
CA GLU A 352 -21.00 0.37 -17.87
C GLU A 352 -21.72 -0.96 -17.60
N ASP A 353 -22.44 -1.06 -16.47
CA ASP A 353 -23.10 -2.29 -16.00
C ASP A 353 -22.13 -3.49 -16.02
N SER A 354 -20.89 -3.24 -15.58
CA SER A 354 -19.81 -4.22 -15.67
C SER A 354 -20.02 -5.33 -14.65
N SER A 355 -20.03 -6.59 -15.11
CA SER A 355 -20.15 -7.76 -14.23
C SER A 355 -18.92 -7.98 -13.35
N VAL A 356 -17.76 -7.48 -13.79
CA VAL A 356 -16.51 -7.44 -13.02
C VAL A 356 -16.22 -5.98 -12.72
N PRO A 357 -16.12 -5.56 -11.44
CA PRO A 357 -15.86 -4.17 -11.13
C PRO A 357 -14.47 -3.76 -11.61
N TYR A 358 -14.36 -2.56 -12.14
CA TYR A 358 -13.07 -1.92 -12.34
C TYR A 358 -12.39 -1.69 -11.00
N ARG A 359 -11.07 -1.85 -10.99
CA ARG A 359 -10.21 -1.57 -9.84
C ARG A 359 -8.92 -0.88 -10.26
N LEU A 360 -8.07 -0.55 -9.29
CA LEU A 360 -6.72 -0.07 -9.55
C LEU A 360 -5.78 -1.26 -9.78
N LEU A 361 -4.54 -1.00 -10.19
CA LEU A 361 -3.51 -2.02 -10.32
C LEU A 361 -3.11 -2.57 -8.95
N ALA A 362 -2.80 -3.86 -8.85
CA ALA A 362 -1.91 -4.36 -7.82
C ALA A 362 -0.43 -4.08 -8.19
N GLU A 363 0.50 -4.11 -7.24
CA GLU A 363 1.94 -4.00 -7.48
C GLU A 363 2.41 -5.07 -8.47
N SER A 364 1.95 -6.31 -8.31
CA SER A 364 2.28 -7.43 -9.20
C SER A 364 1.80 -7.19 -10.64
N GLU A 365 0.65 -6.55 -10.81
CA GLU A 365 0.09 -6.20 -12.12
C GLU A 365 0.82 -5.00 -12.73
N HIS A 366 1.20 -4.02 -11.90
CA HIS A 366 2.08 -2.95 -12.34
C HIS A 366 3.41 -3.52 -12.86
N LEU A 367 3.98 -4.53 -12.21
CA LEU A 367 5.16 -5.25 -12.72
C LEU A 367 4.85 -5.97 -14.05
N ALA A 368 3.68 -6.60 -14.18
CA ALA A 368 3.28 -7.36 -15.36
C ALA A 368 3.05 -6.47 -16.61
N ILE A 369 2.66 -5.21 -16.44
CA ILE A 369 2.48 -4.26 -17.57
C ILE A 369 3.76 -3.54 -17.99
N ARG A 370 4.86 -3.67 -17.23
CA ARG A 370 6.17 -3.08 -17.58
C ARG A 370 6.75 -3.75 -18.82
N ASP A 371 7.79 -3.13 -19.38
CA ASP A 371 8.54 -3.78 -20.46
C ASP A 371 9.14 -5.12 -19.96
N PRO A 372 8.86 -6.26 -20.63
CA PRO A 372 9.35 -7.57 -20.20
C PRO A 372 10.86 -7.64 -20.02
N ALA A 373 11.63 -6.83 -20.75
CA ALA A 373 13.08 -6.78 -20.63
C ALA A 373 13.55 -6.36 -19.22
N LEU A 374 12.74 -5.57 -18.49
CA LEU A 374 13.10 -5.12 -17.14
C LEU A 374 13.20 -6.26 -16.13
N SER A 375 12.52 -7.39 -16.36
CA SER A 375 12.62 -8.57 -15.49
C SER A 375 14.04 -9.12 -15.39
N ALA A 376 14.85 -8.94 -16.44
CA ALA A 376 16.25 -9.37 -16.46
C ALA A 376 17.15 -8.54 -15.53
N ALA A 377 16.69 -7.40 -15.01
CA ALA A 377 17.45 -6.59 -14.06
C ALA A 377 17.61 -7.28 -12.68
N ILE A 378 16.71 -8.20 -12.34
CA ILE A 378 16.72 -8.92 -11.05
C ILE A 378 17.87 -9.93 -10.99
N ASP A 379 18.18 -10.52 -12.14
CA ASP A 379 19.31 -11.44 -12.32
C ASP A 379 20.61 -10.69 -12.69
N TRP A 380 20.71 -9.40 -12.30
CA TRP A 380 21.92 -8.63 -12.56
C TRP A 380 23.10 -9.15 -11.77
N GLU A 381 24.23 -9.32 -12.47
CA GLU A 381 25.50 -9.71 -11.88
C GLU A 381 26.53 -8.57 -11.99
N PRO A 382 27.47 -8.45 -11.02
CA PRO A 382 28.50 -7.42 -11.05
C PRO A 382 29.26 -7.36 -12.37
N GLY A 383 29.13 -6.22 -13.06
CA GLY A 383 29.81 -5.93 -14.33
C GLY A 383 28.92 -5.96 -15.57
N SER A 384 27.67 -6.43 -15.46
CA SER A 384 26.71 -6.45 -16.57
C SER A 384 26.16 -5.08 -16.93
N GLN A 385 26.83 -4.35 -17.83
CA GLN A 385 26.41 -3.00 -18.26
C GLN A 385 25.08 -3.01 -19.03
N GLU A 386 24.76 -4.07 -19.76
CA GLU A 386 23.53 -4.19 -20.53
C GLU A 386 22.29 -4.21 -19.63
N GLN A 387 22.34 -4.96 -18.52
CA GLN A 387 21.25 -5.02 -17.54
C GLN A 387 21.11 -3.72 -16.73
N LEU A 388 22.22 -3.01 -16.42
CA LEU A 388 22.14 -1.64 -15.90
C LEU A 388 21.47 -0.69 -16.92
N GLY A 389 21.65 -1.01 -18.20
CA GLY A 389 20.99 -0.41 -19.35
C GLY A 389 19.48 -0.28 -19.21
N LEU A 390 18.86 -1.23 -18.52
CA LEU A 390 17.40 -1.35 -18.36
C LEU A 390 16.82 -0.25 -17.46
N ASP A 391 17.59 0.23 -16.47
CA ASP A 391 17.15 1.33 -15.64
C ASP A 391 17.44 2.66 -16.32
N SER A 392 16.44 3.16 -17.06
CA SER A 392 16.60 4.32 -17.96
C SER A 392 17.11 5.59 -17.27
N VAL A 393 16.90 5.74 -15.95
CA VAL A 393 17.40 6.90 -15.19
C VAL A 393 18.91 6.89 -15.00
N MET A 394 19.58 5.74 -15.21
CA MET A 394 21.05 5.63 -15.21
C MET A 394 21.70 6.20 -16.46
N HIS A 395 20.93 6.56 -17.49
CA HIS A 395 21.42 7.13 -18.75
C HIS A 395 21.10 8.63 -18.88
N SER A 396 21.70 9.26 -19.89
CA SER A 396 21.45 10.66 -20.22
C SER A 396 19.99 10.91 -20.63
N SER A 397 19.49 12.13 -20.38
CA SER A 397 18.07 12.48 -20.54
C SER A 397 17.54 12.43 -21.98
N ALA A 398 18.40 12.56 -22.99
CA ALA A 398 17.99 12.59 -24.39
C ALA A 398 17.38 11.26 -24.87
N ASP A 399 17.79 10.15 -24.25
CA ASP A 399 17.48 8.79 -24.70
C ASP A 399 16.38 8.10 -23.88
N ARG A 400 15.78 8.80 -22.90
CA ARG A 400 14.80 8.18 -21.98
C ARG A 400 13.45 7.98 -22.67
N PRO A 401 12.76 6.85 -22.45
CA PRO A 401 11.44 6.61 -23.03
C PRO A 401 10.29 7.23 -22.22
N ALA A 402 10.52 7.63 -20.97
CA ALA A 402 9.50 8.13 -20.05
C ALA A 402 9.60 9.65 -19.80
N ASN A 403 8.51 10.24 -19.32
CA ASN A 403 8.46 11.62 -18.80
C ASN A 403 8.76 11.59 -17.30
N HIS A 404 10.02 11.60 -16.92
CA HIS A 404 10.47 11.60 -15.54
C HIS A 404 11.85 12.25 -15.45
N ASN A 405 12.38 12.38 -14.25
CA ASN A 405 13.71 12.92 -13.97
C ASN A 405 13.88 14.35 -14.55
N LEU A 406 12.80 15.14 -14.47
CA LEU A 406 12.69 16.51 -14.98
C LEU A 406 13.11 16.66 -16.45
N ARG A 407 12.79 15.64 -17.27
CA ARG A 407 12.95 15.74 -18.72
C ARG A 407 12.05 16.83 -19.31
N PHE A 408 10.84 16.94 -18.78
CA PHE A 408 9.88 17.98 -19.12
C PHE A 408 9.34 18.60 -17.82
N GLY A 409 8.82 19.82 -17.92
CA GLY A 409 8.44 20.64 -16.77
C GLY A 409 7.02 20.40 -16.27
N SER A 410 6.33 19.39 -16.78
CA SER A 410 4.93 19.10 -16.50
C SER A 410 4.56 17.66 -16.90
N GLU A 411 3.35 17.26 -16.54
CA GLU A 411 2.64 16.18 -17.21
C GLU A 411 2.44 16.50 -18.71
N GLY A 412 2.11 15.50 -19.51
CA GLY A 412 1.73 15.67 -20.91
C GLY A 412 0.64 14.70 -21.33
N ALA A 413 0.22 14.79 -22.60
CA ALA A 413 -0.82 13.92 -23.11
C ALA A 413 -0.45 12.44 -22.93
N VAL A 414 -1.38 11.62 -22.43
CA VAL A 414 -1.15 10.19 -22.10
C VAL A 414 -0.74 9.33 -23.29
N ASN A 415 -0.92 9.85 -24.51
CA ASN A 415 -0.55 9.22 -25.78
C ASN A 415 0.60 9.93 -26.51
N ALA A 416 1.35 10.82 -25.85
CA ALA A 416 2.43 11.60 -26.45
C ALA A 416 3.72 10.79 -26.64
N LEU A 417 4.06 9.95 -25.65
CA LEU A 417 5.22 9.07 -25.70
C LEU A 417 4.85 7.72 -26.29
N THR A 418 5.83 7.01 -26.82
CA THR A 418 5.64 5.66 -27.39
C THR A 418 5.29 4.66 -26.30
N SER A 419 4.44 3.68 -26.63
CA SER A 419 4.18 2.56 -25.72
C SER A 419 5.40 1.67 -25.52
N ASN A 420 5.42 0.91 -24.44
CA ASN A 420 6.35 -0.20 -24.24
C ASN A 420 6.02 -1.39 -25.18
N ALA A 421 6.79 -2.47 -25.08
CA ALA A 421 6.62 -3.67 -25.92
C ALA A 421 5.25 -4.35 -25.80
N LEU A 422 4.51 -4.12 -24.70
CA LEU A 422 3.17 -4.65 -24.45
C LEU A 422 2.05 -3.70 -24.88
N GLY A 423 2.38 -2.51 -25.39
CA GLY A 423 1.41 -1.52 -25.85
C GLY A 423 0.93 -0.54 -24.78
N PHE A 424 1.39 -0.65 -23.53
CA PHE A 424 1.08 0.29 -22.46
C PHE A 424 1.90 1.58 -22.59
N HIS A 425 1.24 2.71 -22.39
CA HIS A 425 1.89 4.02 -22.30
C HIS A 425 2.06 4.43 -20.83
N ASP A 426 3.10 5.22 -20.55
CA ASP A 426 3.36 5.81 -19.23
C ASP A 426 3.32 4.76 -18.10
N SER A 427 3.95 3.59 -18.30
CA SER A 427 4.20 2.64 -17.20
C SER A 427 5.26 3.16 -16.22
N PHE A 428 6.03 4.16 -16.66
CA PHE A 428 6.92 4.98 -15.85
C PHE A 428 6.76 6.45 -16.28
N GLY A 429 6.84 7.35 -15.32
CA GLY A 429 6.76 8.79 -15.54
C GLY A 429 5.35 9.31 -15.86
N ASN A 430 5.31 10.59 -16.22
CA ASN A 430 4.13 11.44 -16.33
C ASN A 430 3.52 11.70 -14.94
N VAL A 431 2.92 10.69 -14.33
CA VAL A 431 2.43 10.70 -12.94
C VAL A 431 2.63 9.33 -12.30
N TRP A 432 2.80 9.32 -10.98
CA TRP A 432 2.71 8.12 -10.17
C TRP A 432 1.39 7.38 -10.40
N GLN A 433 1.38 6.05 -10.25
CA GLN A 433 0.18 5.24 -10.36
C GLN A 433 -0.22 4.67 -9.00
N TRP A 434 -1.42 5.03 -8.51
CA TRP A 434 -2.02 4.41 -7.34
C TRP A 434 -2.26 2.92 -7.54
N CYS A 435 -1.86 2.12 -6.54
CA CYS A 435 -2.11 0.69 -6.50
C CYS A 435 -3.11 0.30 -5.40
N GLU A 436 -3.78 -0.84 -5.54
CA GLU A 436 -4.71 -1.38 -4.53
C GLU A 436 -4.02 -1.85 -3.27
N ASP A 437 -2.83 -2.44 -3.41
CA ASP A 437 -2.13 -3.00 -2.26
C ASP A 437 -1.71 -1.90 -1.27
N PRO A 438 -1.89 -2.13 0.04
CA PRO A 438 -1.23 -1.32 1.04
C PRO A 438 0.29 -1.47 0.92
N PHE A 439 1.03 -0.49 1.41
CA PHE A 439 2.47 -0.54 1.44
C PHE A 439 2.94 -1.70 2.32
N HIS A 440 3.76 -2.60 1.76
CA HIS A 440 4.17 -3.83 2.43
C HIS A 440 5.67 -4.13 2.21
N PRO A 441 6.32 -4.87 3.13
CA PRO A 441 7.70 -5.29 2.95
C PRO A 441 7.82 -6.34 1.83
N LEU A 442 8.99 -6.44 1.21
CA LEU A 442 9.36 -7.61 0.41
C LEU A 442 9.84 -8.74 1.34
N PRO A 443 9.79 -10.01 0.90
CA PRO A 443 10.44 -11.10 1.62
C PRO A 443 11.92 -10.78 1.86
N ASP A 444 12.42 -11.09 3.05
CA ASP A 444 13.76 -10.73 3.53
C ASP A 444 14.04 -9.24 3.79
N PHE A 445 13.00 -8.39 3.85
CA PHE A 445 13.12 -6.98 4.21
C PHE A 445 13.96 -6.77 5.49
N LYS A 446 14.86 -5.79 5.44
CA LYS A 446 15.68 -5.39 6.58
C LYS A 446 15.78 -3.87 6.63
N ILE A 447 15.45 -3.33 7.79
CA ILE A 447 15.58 -1.91 8.08
C ILE A 447 17.04 -1.46 7.93
N HIS A 448 17.27 -0.36 7.23
CA HIS A 448 18.61 0.21 7.12
C HIS A 448 19.01 0.96 8.41
N PRO A 449 20.19 0.72 8.99
CA PRO A 449 20.56 1.26 10.31
C PRO A 449 20.69 2.78 10.37
N TYR A 450 20.91 3.44 9.23
CA TYR A 450 20.99 4.91 9.19
C TYR A 450 19.62 5.60 9.17
N TYR A 451 18.54 4.89 8.83
CA TYR A 451 17.21 5.48 8.76
C TYR A 451 16.14 4.43 9.06
N THR A 452 15.85 4.26 10.34
CA THR A 452 15.09 3.10 10.83
C THR A 452 13.58 3.21 10.66
N ASP A 453 13.10 4.41 10.42
CA ASP A 453 11.70 4.81 10.41
C ASP A 453 11.21 5.27 9.02
N PHE A 454 11.99 5.05 7.95
CA PHE A 454 11.58 5.40 6.59
C PHE A 454 10.43 4.54 6.06
N SER A 455 10.55 3.20 6.14
CA SER A 455 9.55 2.28 5.57
C SER A 455 8.73 1.53 6.61
N ALA A 456 9.38 1.02 7.67
CA ALA A 456 8.75 0.08 8.59
C ALA A 456 7.48 0.61 9.29
N PRO A 457 7.41 1.88 9.74
CA PRO A 457 6.19 2.43 10.33
C PRO A 457 5.00 2.50 9.36
N CYS A 458 5.26 2.47 8.06
CA CYS A 458 4.24 2.61 7.02
C CYS A 458 3.71 1.27 6.51
N PHE A 459 4.20 0.14 7.04
CA PHE A 459 3.61 -1.18 6.84
C PHE A 459 2.43 -1.40 7.79
N ASP A 460 1.52 -0.44 7.82
CA ASP A 460 0.42 -0.34 8.78
C ASP A 460 -0.95 -0.69 8.19
N GLY A 461 -1.01 -1.06 6.90
CA GLY A 461 -2.25 -1.33 6.18
C GLY A 461 -3.02 -0.08 5.75
N GLU A 462 -2.51 1.12 6.07
CA GLU A 462 -3.22 2.39 5.90
C GLU A 462 -2.50 3.35 4.94
N HIS A 463 -1.31 2.98 4.49
CA HIS A 463 -0.58 3.64 3.40
C HIS A 463 -0.79 2.89 2.09
N GLN A 464 -1.15 3.61 1.03
CA GLN A 464 -1.32 3.03 -0.30
C GLN A 464 -0.06 3.20 -1.15
N MET A 465 0.29 2.13 -1.86
CA MET A 465 1.44 2.10 -2.75
C MET A 465 1.21 2.99 -3.99
N ILE A 466 2.27 3.69 -4.39
CA ILE A 466 2.38 4.38 -5.68
C ILE A 466 3.63 3.93 -6.43
N LEU A 467 3.51 3.68 -7.74
CA LEU A 467 4.59 3.15 -8.57
C LEU A 467 4.80 3.95 -9.87
N GLY A 468 6.02 3.92 -10.38
CA GLY A 468 6.38 4.39 -11.73
C GLY A 468 6.98 5.79 -11.83
N GLY A 469 6.92 6.61 -10.78
CA GLY A 469 7.42 7.99 -10.82
C GLY A 469 6.52 8.95 -11.61
N SER A 470 6.65 10.25 -11.36
CA SER A 470 6.04 11.36 -12.08
C SER A 470 7.06 12.08 -12.99
N PHE A 471 6.61 13.15 -13.67
CA PHE A 471 7.50 14.00 -14.47
C PHE A 471 8.65 14.62 -13.67
N ILE A 472 8.43 14.87 -12.38
CA ILE A 472 9.40 15.51 -11.49
C ILE A 472 10.16 14.53 -10.60
N SER A 473 9.70 13.28 -10.46
CA SER A 473 10.47 12.24 -9.76
C SER A 473 11.87 12.15 -10.36
N THR A 474 12.90 12.30 -9.53
CA THR A 474 14.29 12.28 -9.99
C THR A 474 15.10 11.25 -9.21
N GLY A 475 16.22 10.81 -9.79
CA GLY A 475 17.06 9.80 -9.13
C GLY A 475 16.31 8.48 -8.91
N ASP A 476 16.32 7.99 -7.67
CA ASP A 476 15.75 6.71 -7.28
C ASP A 476 14.21 6.67 -7.39
N GLU A 477 13.52 7.79 -7.14
CA GLU A 477 12.05 7.90 -7.31
C GLU A 477 11.59 7.56 -8.75
N ALA A 478 12.49 7.75 -9.72
CA ALA A 478 12.22 7.47 -11.13
C ALA A 478 12.80 6.12 -11.60
N SER A 479 13.46 5.37 -10.71
CA SER A 479 14.06 4.08 -10.99
C SER A 479 13.02 2.97 -11.17
N ILE A 480 13.39 1.92 -11.91
CA ILE A 480 12.59 0.70 -12.04
C ILE A 480 12.37 -0.03 -10.69
N TRP A 481 13.20 0.25 -9.70
CA TRP A 481 13.14 -0.38 -8.38
C TRP A 481 12.22 0.33 -7.40
N SER A 482 11.86 1.58 -7.70
CA SER A 482 11.21 2.50 -6.77
C SER A 482 9.86 1.98 -6.27
N ARG A 483 9.67 2.03 -4.95
CA ARG A 483 8.41 1.73 -4.25
C ARG A 483 8.14 2.84 -3.24
N PHE A 484 7.07 3.59 -3.46
CA PHE A 484 6.67 4.71 -2.61
C PHE A 484 5.24 4.56 -2.12
N HIS A 485 4.89 5.31 -1.10
CA HIS A 485 3.61 5.16 -0.43
C HIS A 485 3.16 6.48 0.19
N PHE A 486 1.85 6.67 0.25
CA PHE A 486 1.25 7.80 0.93
C PHE A 486 -0.10 7.37 1.51
N ARG A 487 -0.55 8.08 2.55
CA ARG A 487 -1.94 7.98 2.99
C ARG A 487 -2.88 8.27 1.80
N PRO A 488 -4.02 7.56 1.69
CA PRO A 488 -4.95 7.67 0.58
C PRO A 488 -5.44 9.09 0.23
N HIS A 489 -5.40 10.01 1.19
CA HIS A 489 -5.94 11.35 1.07
C HIS A 489 -4.93 12.39 0.59
N PHE A 490 -3.63 12.08 0.59
CA PHE A 490 -2.61 13.02 0.15
C PHE A 490 -2.63 13.23 -1.35
N PHE A 491 -2.41 14.47 -1.75
CA PHE A 491 -2.15 14.80 -3.14
C PHE A 491 -0.68 14.60 -3.43
N GLN A 492 -0.42 13.87 -4.49
CA GLN A 492 0.89 13.74 -5.13
C GLN A 492 0.71 14.04 -6.62
N HIS A 493 1.78 14.06 -7.40
CA HIS A 493 1.66 13.97 -8.87
C HIS A 493 1.28 12.54 -9.25
N ALA A 494 0.10 12.09 -8.81
CA ALA A 494 -0.39 10.74 -8.92
C ALA A 494 -1.72 10.70 -9.68
N GLY A 495 -1.81 9.76 -10.62
CA GLY A 495 -3.03 9.34 -11.29
C GLY A 495 -3.23 7.85 -11.12
N PHE A 496 -3.91 7.22 -12.06
CA PHE A 496 -4.21 5.79 -11.96
C PHE A 496 -4.55 5.17 -13.31
N ARG A 497 -4.56 3.83 -13.29
CA ARG A 497 -4.95 2.95 -14.39
C ARG A 497 -6.08 2.04 -13.93
N LEU A 498 -6.98 1.70 -14.84
CA LEU A 498 -8.04 0.72 -14.60
C LEU A 498 -7.55 -0.70 -14.87
N VAL A 499 -8.04 -1.64 -14.06
CA VAL A 499 -7.89 -3.08 -14.22
C VAL A 499 -9.25 -3.77 -14.18
N LEU A 500 -9.38 -4.84 -14.96
CA LEU A 500 -10.44 -5.86 -14.90
C LEU A 500 -9.78 -7.24 -14.90
N ASP A 501 -10.24 -8.19 -14.10
CA ASP A 501 -9.73 -9.58 -14.18
C ASP A 501 -10.18 -10.27 -15.48
N SER A 502 -9.28 -10.99 -16.18
CA SER A 502 -9.54 -11.61 -17.50
C SER A 502 -10.39 -12.87 -17.42
N ASP A 503 -10.38 -13.54 -16.27
CA ASP A 503 -11.11 -14.77 -16.04
C ASP A 503 -12.10 -14.56 -14.91
N ALA A 504 -13.38 -14.43 -15.27
CA ALA A 504 -14.48 -14.70 -14.36
C ALA A 504 -14.66 -16.22 -14.14
N ALA A 505 -13.56 -16.95 -13.96
CA ALA A 505 -13.58 -18.05 -13.01
C ALA A 505 -13.41 -17.36 -11.66
N GLU A 506 -14.54 -17.17 -10.98
CA GLU A 506 -14.67 -16.57 -9.65
C GLU A 506 -13.38 -16.68 -8.82
N LYS A 507 -12.56 -15.63 -8.78
CA LYS A 507 -11.68 -15.41 -7.63
C LYS A 507 -12.63 -15.21 -6.43
N LYS A 508 -12.93 -16.25 -5.63
CA LYS A 508 -13.17 -15.99 -4.19
C LYS A 508 -11.84 -15.45 -3.71
N GLY A 509 -11.73 -14.17 -3.40
CA GLY A 509 -12.60 -13.50 -2.46
C GLY A 509 -11.87 -13.57 -1.14
N ASP A 510 -10.90 -12.67 -0.96
CA ASP A 510 -10.51 -12.19 0.37
C ASP A 510 -11.72 -11.46 0.93
N LYS A 511 -12.65 -12.27 1.45
CA LYS A 511 -13.95 -11.86 1.96
C LYS A 511 -13.89 -11.60 3.47
N TYR A 512 -12.76 -11.88 4.10
CA TYR A 512 -12.62 -11.73 5.55
C TYR A 512 -12.02 -10.39 5.98
N ASP A 513 -11.54 -9.57 5.05
CA ASP A 513 -10.94 -8.26 5.35
C ASP A 513 -11.95 -7.11 5.25
N THR A 514 -13.12 -7.30 5.85
CA THR A 514 -14.06 -6.20 6.12
C THR A 514 -14.48 -6.23 7.57
N ASP A 515 -14.55 -5.05 8.20
CA ASP A 515 -15.04 -4.91 9.57
C ASP A 515 -16.40 -5.60 9.76
N GLU A 516 -17.27 -5.61 8.75
CA GLU A 516 -18.57 -6.28 8.81
C GLU A 516 -18.47 -7.78 9.03
N VAL A 517 -17.54 -8.47 8.36
CA VAL A 517 -17.41 -9.93 8.46
C VAL A 517 -16.75 -10.32 9.78
N VAL A 518 -15.74 -9.58 10.23
CA VAL A 518 -15.16 -9.73 11.58
C VAL A 518 -16.24 -9.56 12.65
N ASN A 519 -17.05 -8.49 12.55
CA ASN A 519 -18.16 -8.25 13.47
C ASN A 519 -19.22 -9.37 13.45
N GLN A 520 -19.55 -9.92 12.28
CA GLN A 520 -20.48 -11.06 12.17
C GLN A 520 -19.93 -12.33 12.83
N TYR A 521 -18.63 -12.62 12.64
CA TYR A 521 -17.99 -13.78 13.27
C TYR A 521 -17.78 -13.59 14.77
N LEU A 522 -17.49 -12.37 15.24
CA LEU A 522 -17.50 -12.04 16.67
C LEU A 522 -18.87 -12.27 17.29
N LEU A 523 -19.95 -11.85 16.62
CA LEU A 523 -21.31 -12.13 17.07
C LEU A 523 -21.63 -13.63 17.08
N PHE A 524 -21.25 -14.33 16.02
CA PHE A 524 -21.51 -15.77 15.86
C PHE A 524 -20.75 -16.60 16.92
N HIS A 525 -19.50 -16.26 17.19
CA HIS A 525 -18.63 -17.01 18.09
C HIS A 525 -18.80 -16.59 19.55
N TRP A 526 -18.92 -15.29 19.82
CA TRP A 526 -18.87 -14.72 21.18
C TRP A 526 -20.20 -14.14 21.66
N GLY A 527 -21.15 -13.87 20.76
CA GLY A 527 -22.43 -13.28 21.13
C GLY A 527 -23.34 -14.26 21.88
N GLU A 528 -24.11 -13.72 22.83
CA GLU A 528 -25.14 -14.46 23.55
C GLU A 528 -26.29 -14.87 22.61
N GLU A 529 -27.07 -15.88 22.98
CA GLU A 529 -28.22 -16.34 22.19
C GLU A 529 -29.21 -15.19 21.90
N SER A 530 -29.41 -14.30 22.87
CA SER A 530 -30.27 -13.12 22.72
C SER A 530 -29.70 -12.05 21.78
N ASP A 531 -28.40 -12.06 21.52
CA ASP A 531 -27.77 -11.14 20.58
C ASP A 531 -27.77 -11.69 19.16
N GLN A 532 -27.63 -13.01 19.05
CA GLN A 532 -27.74 -13.71 17.78
C GLN A 532 -29.17 -13.71 17.26
N PHE A 533 -30.20 -13.81 18.12
CA PHE A 533 -31.61 -13.74 17.71
C PHE A 533 -32.41 -12.61 18.38
N ASP A 534 -33.15 -11.84 17.59
CA ASP A 534 -34.08 -10.86 18.13
C ASP A 534 -35.30 -11.59 18.74
N GLN A 535 -35.42 -11.54 20.07
CA GLN A 535 -36.50 -12.20 20.82
C GLN A 535 -37.90 -11.68 20.45
N SER A 536 -38.03 -10.41 20.04
CA SER A 536 -39.30 -9.84 19.59
C SER A 536 -39.71 -10.39 18.23
N LEU A 537 -38.76 -10.72 17.35
CA LEU A 537 -39.02 -11.38 16.07
C LEU A 537 -39.29 -12.85 16.29
N ALA A 538 -38.47 -13.54 17.09
CA ALA A 538 -38.61 -14.97 17.38
C ALA A 538 -39.93 -15.33 18.08
N SER A 539 -40.55 -14.40 18.81
CA SER A 539 -41.90 -14.62 19.38
C SER A 539 -43.04 -14.45 18.36
N ARG A 540 -42.78 -13.78 17.23
CA ARG A 540 -43.75 -13.54 16.16
C ARG A 540 -43.64 -14.53 15.00
N ILE A 541 -42.49 -15.18 14.85
CA ILE A 541 -42.22 -16.18 13.82
C ILE A 541 -41.72 -17.47 14.47
N GLN A 542 -42.13 -18.63 13.98
CA GLN A 542 -41.53 -19.88 14.44
C GLN A 542 -40.11 -19.98 13.89
N VAL A 543 -39.11 -19.89 14.78
CA VAL A 543 -37.70 -20.04 14.43
C VAL A 543 -37.26 -21.48 14.75
N PRO A 544 -36.48 -22.15 13.88
CA PRO A 544 -35.91 -23.45 14.19
C PRO A 544 -35.00 -23.39 15.43
N ARG A 545 -35.00 -24.47 16.23
CA ARG A 545 -34.08 -24.58 17.37
C ARG A 545 -32.67 -24.78 16.83
N VAL A 546 -31.75 -23.93 17.29
CA VAL A 546 -30.32 -23.98 16.95
C VAL A 546 -29.50 -24.42 18.17
N THR A 547 -28.28 -24.87 17.90
CA THR A 547 -27.26 -25.18 18.91
C THR A 547 -26.04 -24.29 18.64
N ASN A 548 -25.31 -23.91 19.68
CA ASN A 548 -24.04 -23.21 19.49
C ASN A 548 -23.02 -24.18 18.85
N LEU A 549 -22.62 -23.89 17.61
CA LEU A 549 -21.69 -24.73 16.84
C LEU A 549 -20.38 -24.93 17.61
N ILE A 550 -19.79 -23.84 18.10
CA ILE A 550 -18.50 -23.83 18.77
C ILE A 550 -18.52 -24.68 20.02
N THR A 551 -19.51 -24.47 20.91
CA THR A 551 -19.66 -25.26 22.14
C THR A 551 -19.78 -26.73 21.83
N ARG A 552 -20.61 -27.11 20.85
CA ARG A 552 -20.83 -28.52 20.54
C ARG A 552 -19.61 -29.19 19.91
N THR A 553 -18.89 -28.52 19.01
CA THR A 553 -17.65 -29.08 18.45
C THR A 553 -16.56 -29.25 19.52
N VAL A 554 -16.48 -28.35 20.49
CA VAL A 554 -15.55 -28.48 21.63
C VAL A 554 -15.96 -29.63 22.56
N GLU A 555 -17.25 -29.82 22.84
CA GLU A 555 -17.74 -30.99 23.57
C GLU A 555 -17.36 -32.31 22.89
N LEU A 556 -17.50 -32.39 21.56
CA LEU A 556 -17.11 -33.57 20.79
C LEU A 556 -15.60 -33.82 20.85
N MET A 557 -14.79 -32.76 20.66
CA MET A 557 -13.34 -32.82 20.87
C MET A 557 -13.03 -33.36 22.26
N ASN A 558 -13.74 -32.87 23.29
CA ASN A 558 -13.47 -33.26 24.66
C ASN A 558 -13.90 -34.70 24.97
N GLN A 559 -15.03 -35.12 24.45
CA GLN A 559 -15.61 -36.45 24.65
C GLN A 559 -14.79 -37.56 23.99
N PHE A 560 -14.29 -37.32 22.77
CA PHE A 560 -13.68 -38.38 21.97
C PHE A 560 -12.15 -38.40 22.01
N SER A 561 -11.50 -37.31 22.42
CA SER A 561 -10.05 -37.27 22.59
C SER A 561 -9.62 -38.00 23.85
N THR A 562 -8.70 -38.95 23.69
CA THR A 562 -8.11 -39.69 24.83
C THR A 562 -6.93 -38.97 25.45
N GLY A 563 -6.23 -38.15 24.66
CA GLY A 563 -5.13 -37.29 25.12
C GLY A 563 -5.58 -35.82 25.22
N LYS A 564 -4.93 -35.05 26.07
CA LYS A 564 -5.29 -33.67 26.41
C LYS A 564 -4.06 -32.76 26.53
N ASN A 565 -2.95 -33.14 25.91
CA ASN A 565 -1.72 -32.36 25.91
C ASN A 565 -1.83 -31.19 24.93
N SER A 566 -2.26 -31.44 23.69
CA SER A 566 -2.38 -30.38 22.69
C SER A 566 -3.53 -30.58 21.69
N ALA A 567 -4.10 -29.47 21.23
CA ALA A 567 -5.09 -29.43 20.16
C ALA A 567 -4.76 -28.36 19.10
N LEU A 568 -5.22 -28.60 17.87
CA LEU A 568 -5.11 -27.66 16.75
C LEU A 568 -6.51 -27.32 16.23
N ASP A 569 -6.79 -26.03 16.08
CA ASP A 569 -8.05 -25.49 15.60
C ASP A 569 -7.81 -24.81 14.25
N LEU A 570 -8.19 -25.50 13.15
CA LEU A 570 -7.98 -25.03 11.79
C LEU A 570 -9.23 -24.34 11.26
N GLY A 571 -9.05 -23.12 10.74
CA GLY A 571 -10.14 -22.20 10.43
C GLY A 571 -10.75 -21.64 11.71
N CYS A 572 -9.90 -21.24 12.67
CA CYS A 572 -10.36 -20.85 14.01
C CYS A 572 -11.17 -19.54 14.02
N ALA A 573 -11.18 -18.79 12.90
CA ALA A 573 -11.74 -17.46 12.78
C ALA A 573 -11.33 -16.57 13.96
N VAL A 574 -12.30 -15.97 14.64
CA VAL A 574 -12.07 -15.08 15.80
C VAL A 574 -11.79 -15.85 17.12
N GLY A 575 -11.35 -17.11 17.01
CA GLY A 575 -10.63 -17.85 18.05
C GLY A 575 -11.46 -18.55 19.14
N ARG A 576 -12.79 -18.35 19.23
CA ARG A 576 -13.58 -18.87 20.38
C ARG A 576 -13.38 -20.36 20.68
N SER A 577 -13.39 -21.23 19.67
CA SER A 577 -13.14 -22.67 19.84
C SER A 577 -11.77 -22.92 20.46
N THR A 578 -10.74 -22.20 20.00
CA THR A 578 -9.38 -22.27 20.53
C THR A 578 -9.35 -21.93 22.03
N PHE A 579 -10.03 -20.84 22.45
CA PHE A 579 -10.15 -20.47 23.87
C PHE A 579 -10.85 -21.54 24.71
N GLU A 580 -11.96 -22.10 24.22
CA GLU A 580 -12.74 -23.10 24.95
C GLU A 580 -12.00 -24.44 25.08
N LEU A 581 -11.26 -24.85 24.05
CA LEU A 581 -10.42 -26.06 24.09
C LEU A 581 -9.35 -25.97 25.17
N ALA A 582 -8.78 -24.78 25.43
CA ALA A 582 -7.74 -24.58 26.43
C ALA A 582 -8.21 -24.76 27.89
N ARG A 583 -9.50 -25.00 28.12
CA ARG A 583 -9.99 -25.42 29.44
C ARG A 583 -9.59 -26.85 29.79
N GLU A 584 -9.42 -27.71 28.79
CA GLU A 584 -9.09 -29.12 28.98
C GLU A 584 -7.76 -29.52 28.34
N PHE A 585 -7.37 -28.90 27.23
CA PHE A 585 -6.10 -29.17 26.55
C PHE A 585 -4.99 -28.27 27.10
N GLY A 586 -3.80 -28.83 27.33
CA GLY A 586 -2.66 -28.09 27.90
C GLY A 586 -1.97 -27.10 26.96
N SER A 587 -2.23 -27.17 25.65
CA SER A 587 -1.78 -26.20 24.64
C SER A 587 -2.74 -26.23 23.44
N VAL A 588 -3.17 -25.07 22.96
CA VAL A 588 -4.05 -24.99 21.80
C VAL A 588 -3.54 -23.95 20.81
N MET A 589 -3.45 -24.35 19.55
CA MET A 589 -3.08 -23.47 18.45
C MET A 589 -4.26 -23.23 17.54
N GLY A 590 -4.62 -21.97 17.34
CA GLY A 590 -5.59 -21.55 16.34
C GLY A 590 -4.87 -21.12 15.07
N LEU A 591 -5.35 -21.58 13.92
CA LEU A 591 -4.86 -21.17 12.61
C LEU A 591 -6.03 -20.75 11.73
N ASP A 592 -5.90 -19.61 11.06
CA ASP A 592 -6.85 -19.13 10.06
C ASP A 592 -6.09 -18.47 8.90
N TYR A 593 -6.72 -18.40 7.73
CA TYR A 593 -6.15 -17.75 6.56
C TYR A 593 -6.26 -16.22 6.66
N SER A 594 -7.33 -15.72 7.28
CA SER A 594 -7.58 -14.28 7.42
C SER A 594 -6.75 -13.65 8.52
N ASP A 595 -6.02 -12.60 8.17
CA ASP A 595 -5.25 -11.80 9.13
C ASP A 595 -6.18 -11.07 10.12
N ALA A 596 -7.27 -10.46 9.61
CA ALA A 596 -8.25 -9.76 10.44
C ALA A 596 -8.91 -10.64 11.53
N PHE A 597 -9.15 -11.92 11.23
CA PHE A 597 -9.63 -12.89 12.22
C PHE A 597 -8.58 -13.24 13.27
N ILE A 598 -7.33 -13.45 12.84
CA ILE A 598 -6.21 -13.74 13.74
C ILE A 598 -5.92 -12.55 14.65
N ASP A 599 -5.95 -11.32 14.14
CA ASP A 599 -5.81 -10.10 14.92
C ASP A 599 -6.90 -9.96 15.99
N ALA A 600 -8.16 -10.23 15.64
CA ALA A 600 -9.26 -10.20 16.61
C ALA A 600 -9.06 -11.27 17.71
N ALA A 601 -8.62 -12.47 17.33
CA ALA A 601 -8.34 -13.55 18.28
C ALA A 601 -7.14 -13.24 19.20
N GLU A 602 -6.07 -12.67 18.65
CA GLU A 602 -4.87 -12.27 19.39
C GLU A 602 -5.13 -11.06 20.31
N HIS A 603 -5.97 -10.12 19.87
CA HIS A 603 -6.47 -9.05 20.74
C HIS A 603 -7.26 -9.63 21.92
N LEU A 604 -8.18 -10.56 21.68
CA LEU A 604 -8.90 -11.25 22.75
C LEU A 604 -7.95 -12.02 23.67
N ARG A 605 -6.86 -12.60 23.14
CA ARG A 605 -5.87 -13.35 23.92
C ARG A 605 -5.12 -12.44 24.90
N THR A 606 -4.73 -11.26 24.44
CA THR A 606 -3.92 -10.29 25.18
C THR A 606 -4.77 -9.37 26.06
N ALA A 607 -5.81 -8.76 25.51
CA ALA A 607 -6.68 -7.79 26.19
C ALA A 607 -7.87 -8.42 26.93
N LYS A 608 -8.15 -9.72 26.73
CA LYS A 608 -9.26 -10.48 27.33
C LYS A 608 -10.67 -9.97 26.99
N SER A 609 -10.77 -8.91 26.22
CA SER A 609 -12.04 -8.32 25.78
C SER A 609 -11.85 -7.60 24.45
N LEU A 610 -12.89 -7.56 23.62
CA LEU A 610 -12.90 -6.85 22.34
C LEU A 610 -14.30 -6.29 22.07
N SER A 611 -14.40 -4.98 21.81
CA SER A 611 -15.66 -4.35 21.39
C SER A 611 -15.92 -4.59 19.90
N TYR A 612 -17.17 -4.86 19.55
CA TYR A 612 -17.59 -5.12 18.16
C TYR A 612 -19.02 -4.63 17.92
N GLN A 613 -19.45 -4.57 16.67
CA GLN A 613 -20.74 -3.99 16.27
C GLN A 613 -21.70 -5.06 15.76
N ARG A 614 -22.90 -5.11 16.34
CA ARG A 614 -24.02 -5.89 15.80
C ARG A 614 -24.93 -5.01 14.95
N TRP A 615 -25.10 -5.36 13.69
CA TRP A 615 -25.95 -4.59 12.78
C TRP A 615 -27.44 -4.75 13.05
N GLU A 616 -28.14 -3.62 13.04
CA GLU A 616 -29.59 -3.56 13.20
C GLU A 616 -30.28 -3.30 11.85
N THR A 617 -29.95 -2.19 11.19
CA THR A 617 -30.48 -1.85 9.86
C THR A 617 -29.70 -0.69 9.24
N GLY A 618 -29.33 -0.79 7.96
CA GLY A 618 -28.57 0.25 7.27
C GLY A 618 -27.35 0.67 8.10
N ARG A 619 -27.27 1.96 8.46
CA ARG A 619 -26.19 2.53 9.29
C ARG A 619 -26.33 2.33 10.81
N HIS A 620 -27.39 1.67 11.27
CA HIS A 620 -27.65 1.50 12.69
C HIS A 620 -27.08 0.18 13.19
N ASN A 621 -26.29 0.25 14.25
CA ASN A 621 -25.68 -0.89 14.93
C ASN A 621 -25.83 -0.76 16.45
N THR A 622 -25.52 -1.84 17.16
CA THR A 622 -25.41 -1.91 18.62
C THR A 622 -24.02 -2.41 18.97
N GLN A 623 -23.29 -1.67 19.81
CA GLN A 623 -21.99 -2.11 20.29
C GLN A 623 -22.15 -3.23 21.33
N LEU A 624 -21.39 -4.30 21.14
CA LEU A 624 -21.27 -5.45 22.03
C LEU A 624 -19.81 -5.65 22.41
N THR A 625 -19.56 -6.52 23.39
CA THR A 625 -18.21 -6.88 23.84
C THR A 625 -18.08 -8.39 23.85
N ALA A 626 -17.07 -8.90 23.18
CA ALA A 626 -16.61 -10.28 23.34
C ALA A 626 -15.69 -10.32 24.56
N GLU A 627 -15.93 -11.23 25.51
CA GLU A 627 -15.16 -11.35 26.74
C GLU A 627 -14.63 -12.78 26.92
N VAL A 628 -13.34 -12.88 27.23
CA VAL A 628 -12.69 -14.15 27.55
C VAL A 628 -12.95 -14.50 29.01
N ASP A 629 -13.42 -15.72 29.27
CA ASP A 629 -13.62 -16.21 30.64
C ASP A 629 -12.28 -16.14 31.43
N PRO A 630 -12.25 -15.46 32.59
CA PRO A 630 -11.06 -15.35 33.43
C PRO A 630 -10.43 -16.69 33.84
N ALA A 631 -11.18 -17.80 33.80
CA ALA A 631 -10.67 -19.13 34.09
C ALA A 631 -9.76 -19.72 32.99
N ILE A 632 -9.74 -19.11 31.79
CA ILE A 632 -8.93 -19.58 30.65
C ILE A 632 -7.51 -19.00 30.73
N ASP A 633 -6.51 -19.87 30.79
CA ASP A 633 -5.10 -19.51 30.75
C ASP A 633 -4.63 -19.24 29.31
N CYS A 634 -4.66 -17.97 28.90
CA CYS A 634 -4.25 -17.56 27.55
C CYS A 634 -2.75 -17.69 27.26
N ASN A 635 -1.92 -18.11 28.22
CA ASN A 635 -0.51 -18.45 27.95
C ASN A 635 -0.38 -19.81 27.27
N GLN A 636 -1.42 -20.65 27.34
CA GLN A 636 -1.50 -21.96 26.68
C GLN A 636 -2.09 -21.86 25.26
N LEU A 637 -2.35 -20.63 24.81
CA LEU A 637 -2.95 -20.33 23.52
C LEU A 637 -1.94 -19.64 22.61
N GLY A 638 -2.04 -19.92 21.33
CA GLY A 638 -1.51 -19.03 20.31
C GLY A 638 -2.38 -19.05 19.06
N PHE A 639 -2.21 -18.00 18.27
CA PHE A 639 -2.87 -17.80 17.00
C PHE A 639 -1.81 -17.56 15.94
N VAL A 640 -2.03 -18.11 14.75
CA VAL A 640 -1.11 -17.94 13.62
C VAL A 640 -1.89 -17.84 12.32
N GLN A 641 -1.53 -16.88 11.49
CA GLN A 641 -2.03 -16.83 10.12
C GLN A 641 -1.36 -17.94 9.29
N GLY A 642 -2.15 -18.69 8.53
CA GLY A 642 -1.61 -19.72 7.65
C GLY A 642 -2.66 -20.41 6.80
N ASP A 643 -2.19 -21.14 5.78
CA ASP A 643 -3.04 -21.97 4.96
C ASP A 643 -3.17 -23.38 5.57
N ALA A 644 -4.39 -23.78 5.94
CA ALA A 644 -4.65 -25.11 6.47
C ALA A 644 -4.40 -26.23 5.43
N ALA A 645 -4.37 -25.91 4.14
CA ALA A 645 -3.92 -26.83 3.10
C ALA A 645 -2.39 -26.98 3.07
N ASN A 646 -1.59 -26.10 3.70
CA ASN A 646 -0.13 -26.17 3.67
C ASN A 646 0.49 -25.88 5.04
N LEU A 647 0.31 -26.79 6.00
CA LEU A 647 0.81 -26.62 7.37
C LEU A 647 2.34 -26.61 7.46
N ASP A 648 3.01 -27.26 6.51
CA ASP A 648 4.47 -27.27 6.41
C ASP A 648 5.04 -25.85 6.19
N ALA A 649 4.27 -24.94 5.58
CA ALA A 649 4.67 -23.55 5.38
C ALA A 649 4.53 -22.68 6.64
N VAL A 650 3.89 -23.19 7.72
CA VAL A 650 3.62 -22.43 8.94
C VAL A 650 4.70 -22.71 9.98
N PRO A 651 5.67 -21.81 10.20
CA PRO A 651 6.87 -22.11 11.00
C PRO A 651 6.56 -22.52 12.44
N LEU A 652 5.52 -21.93 13.04
CA LEU A 652 5.06 -22.24 14.40
C LEU A 652 4.51 -23.65 14.56
N LEU A 653 4.13 -24.31 13.47
CA LEU A 653 3.67 -25.70 13.46
C LEU A 653 4.78 -26.70 13.13
N GLN A 654 5.93 -26.24 12.62
CA GLN A 654 6.97 -27.14 12.11
C GLN A 654 7.68 -27.96 13.21
N ASN A 655 7.78 -27.41 14.42
CA ASN A 655 8.56 -27.97 15.54
C ASN A 655 7.70 -28.55 16.68
N ASN A 656 6.39 -28.66 16.48
CA ASN A 656 5.49 -29.15 17.51
C ASN A 656 5.41 -30.68 17.50
N GLU A 657 5.22 -31.27 18.69
CA GLU A 657 4.80 -32.66 18.81
C GLU A 657 3.40 -32.83 18.19
N PRO A 658 3.07 -34.00 17.63
CA PRO A 658 1.76 -34.22 17.01
C PRO A 658 0.61 -33.98 17.99
N TYR A 659 -0.48 -33.39 17.50
CA TYR A 659 -1.64 -33.03 18.31
C TYR A 659 -2.46 -34.26 18.73
N ASP A 660 -3.10 -34.18 19.90
CA ASP A 660 -4.05 -35.20 20.36
C ASP A 660 -5.39 -35.10 19.61
N ALA A 661 -5.77 -33.88 19.22
CA ALA A 661 -7.04 -33.59 18.56
C ALA A 661 -6.92 -32.42 17.57
N ILE A 662 -7.57 -32.52 16.42
CA ILE A 662 -7.65 -31.44 15.42
C ILE A 662 -9.13 -31.15 15.11
N LEU A 663 -9.49 -29.86 15.10
CA LEU A 663 -10.80 -29.36 14.72
C LEU A 663 -10.74 -28.67 13.35
N LEU A 664 -11.68 -28.99 12.46
CA LEU A 664 -11.94 -28.28 11.21
C LEU A 664 -13.41 -27.85 11.22
N SER A 665 -13.69 -26.70 11.81
CA SER A 665 -15.07 -26.21 11.99
C SER A 665 -15.45 -25.25 10.86
N ASN A 666 -16.38 -25.66 10.00
CA ASN A 666 -16.85 -24.88 8.84
C ASN A 666 -15.73 -24.50 7.84
N LEU A 667 -14.64 -25.27 7.82
CA LEU A 667 -13.45 -25.01 7.00
C LEU A 667 -13.46 -25.80 5.68
N MET A 668 -13.82 -27.09 5.70
CA MET A 668 -13.57 -28.01 4.58
C MET A 668 -14.08 -27.51 3.22
N CYS A 669 -15.32 -27.00 3.17
CA CYS A 669 -15.92 -26.47 1.94
C CYS A 669 -15.42 -25.07 1.54
N ARG A 670 -14.44 -24.51 2.28
CA ARG A 670 -13.82 -23.21 2.07
C ARG A 670 -12.35 -23.30 1.66
N LEU A 671 -11.76 -24.50 1.65
CA LEU A 671 -10.36 -24.73 1.26
C LEU A 671 -10.19 -24.77 -0.26
N SER A 672 -9.05 -24.29 -0.75
CA SER A 672 -8.65 -24.46 -2.16
C SER A 672 -8.39 -25.93 -2.49
N GLU A 673 -7.65 -26.62 -1.63
CA GLU A 673 -7.22 -28.00 -1.78
C GLU A 673 -7.65 -28.85 -0.57
N PRO A 674 -8.96 -29.18 -0.42
CA PRO A 674 -9.50 -29.88 0.74
C PRO A 674 -8.93 -31.30 0.91
N GLU A 675 -8.68 -32.02 -0.19
CA GLU A 675 -8.06 -33.35 -0.14
C GLU A 675 -6.62 -33.27 0.40
N TYR A 676 -5.86 -32.27 -0.05
CA TYR A 676 -4.48 -32.07 0.38
C TYR A 676 -4.41 -31.70 1.87
N CYS A 677 -5.36 -30.90 2.37
CA CYS A 677 -5.52 -30.67 3.81
C CYS A 677 -5.65 -31.99 4.59
N LEU A 678 -6.53 -32.90 4.19
CA LEU A 678 -6.73 -34.17 4.88
C LEU A 678 -5.53 -35.13 4.74
N LYS A 679 -4.85 -35.14 3.58
CA LYS A 679 -3.65 -35.97 3.34
C LYS A 679 -2.52 -35.70 4.33
N GLN A 680 -2.37 -34.46 4.78
CA GLN A 680 -1.38 -34.10 5.81
C GLN A 680 -1.58 -34.87 7.13
N PHE A 681 -2.80 -35.34 7.42
CA PHE A 681 -3.12 -36.11 8.63
C PHE A 681 -3.10 -37.64 8.41
N THR A 682 -3.11 -38.12 7.17
CA THR A 682 -3.18 -39.55 6.84
C THR A 682 -1.84 -40.10 6.38
N GLU A 683 -1.09 -39.34 5.58
CA GLU A 683 0.20 -39.74 5.03
C GLU A 683 1.36 -39.58 6.03
N SER A 684 1.13 -38.81 7.10
CA SER A 684 2.11 -38.51 8.13
C SER A 684 1.52 -38.52 9.53
N ASN A 685 2.34 -38.86 10.53
CA ASN A 685 2.02 -38.67 11.95
C ASN A 685 2.51 -37.33 12.49
N ARG A 686 3.02 -36.43 11.62
CA ARG A 686 3.58 -35.13 12.01
C ARG A 686 2.59 -34.26 12.79
N TYR A 687 1.35 -34.16 12.29
CA TYR A 687 0.36 -33.24 12.85
C TYR A 687 -0.66 -33.93 13.76
N LEU A 688 -1.00 -35.20 13.51
CA LEU A 688 -1.93 -35.95 14.34
C LEU A 688 -1.33 -37.31 14.73
N GLN A 689 -1.25 -37.56 16.03
CA GLN A 689 -0.72 -38.82 16.57
C GLN A 689 -1.66 -40.01 16.34
N GLN A 690 -1.12 -41.23 16.45
CA GLN A 690 -1.96 -42.45 16.51
C GLN A 690 -2.90 -42.41 17.71
N GLY A 691 -4.16 -42.80 17.50
CA GLY A 691 -5.22 -42.69 18.50
C GLY A 691 -5.81 -41.28 18.65
N GLY A 692 -5.19 -40.26 18.06
CA GLY A 692 -5.72 -38.90 18.01
C GLY A 692 -7.02 -38.79 17.21
N ILE A 693 -7.75 -37.70 17.41
CA ILE A 693 -9.05 -37.48 16.77
C ILE A 693 -9.06 -36.28 15.81
N LEU A 694 -9.93 -36.37 14.81
CA LEU A 694 -10.24 -35.33 13.85
C LEU A 694 -11.74 -35.05 13.91
N VAL A 695 -12.13 -33.82 14.25
CA VAL A 695 -13.53 -33.38 14.24
C VAL A 695 -13.74 -32.46 13.05
N ILE A 696 -14.63 -32.86 12.14
CA ILE A 696 -14.95 -32.10 10.94
C ILE A 696 -16.41 -31.66 11.03
N SER A 697 -16.65 -30.36 10.91
CA SER A 697 -17.99 -29.79 10.76
C SER A 697 -18.07 -29.07 9.41
N SER A 698 -19.01 -29.48 8.57
CA SER A 698 -19.17 -28.89 7.23
C SER A 698 -20.65 -28.78 6.88
N PRO A 699 -21.14 -27.62 6.39
CA PRO A 699 -22.47 -27.51 5.80
C PRO A 699 -22.53 -28.07 4.37
N ASN A 700 -21.43 -28.63 3.87
CA ASN A 700 -21.28 -29.18 2.52
C ASN A 700 -21.68 -28.17 1.43
N THR A 701 -21.50 -26.88 1.71
CA THR A 701 -21.78 -25.77 0.79
C THR A 701 -20.60 -25.59 -0.17
N TRP A 702 -20.18 -26.69 -0.79
CA TRP A 702 -19.13 -26.68 -1.80
C TRP A 702 -19.48 -25.67 -2.88
N MET A 703 -18.53 -24.82 -3.18
CA MET A 703 -18.74 -23.67 -4.06
C MET A 703 -17.53 -23.60 -4.98
N ALA A 704 -17.75 -23.38 -6.28
CA ALA A 704 -16.66 -23.38 -7.27
C ALA A 704 -15.66 -22.27 -7.02
N GLN A 705 -16.14 -21.18 -6.43
CA GLN A 705 -15.36 -19.99 -6.20
C GLN A 705 -14.05 -20.28 -5.29
N TYR A 706 -13.89 -21.40 -4.52
CA TYR A 706 -12.88 -21.64 -3.40
C TYR A 706 -12.10 -22.88 -3.82
N THR A 707 -12.83 -23.96 -4.04
CA THR A 707 -12.31 -25.25 -4.46
C THR A 707 -12.64 -25.41 -5.93
N ASN A 708 -11.71 -25.92 -6.74
CA ASN A 708 -12.05 -26.39 -8.07
C ASN A 708 -13.19 -27.44 -7.96
N PRO A 709 -14.29 -27.36 -8.71
CA PRO A 709 -15.36 -28.36 -8.68
C PRO A 709 -14.89 -29.81 -8.85
N ASP A 710 -13.82 -30.03 -9.64
CA ASP A 710 -13.22 -31.37 -9.80
C ASP A 710 -12.53 -31.89 -8.53
N SER A 711 -12.26 -31.00 -7.57
CA SER A 711 -11.65 -31.27 -6.26
C SER A 711 -12.66 -31.19 -5.11
N PHE A 712 -13.97 -31.10 -5.38
CA PHE A 712 -14.98 -31.18 -4.33
C PHE A 712 -14.96 -32.55 -3.66
N LEU A 713 -15.02 -32.56 -2.33
CA LEU A 713 -15.22 -33.79 -1.55
C LEU A 713 -16.70 -33.94 -1.22
N ASP A 714 -17.53 -34.04 -2.25
CA ASP A 714 -19.00 -34.07 -2.16
C ASP A 714 -19.61 -35.33 -2.81
N GLY A 715 -20.94 -35.44 -2.74
CA GLY A 715 -21.68 -36.55 -3.29
C GLY A 715 -23.15 -36.20 -3.52
N ALA A 716 -23.91 -37.14 -4.08
CA ALA A 716 -25.31 -36.92 -4.45
C ALA A 716 -26.23 -36.58 -3.25
N ASP A 717 -25.79 -36.90 -2.04
CA ASP A 717 -26.45 -36.59 -0.76
C ASP A 717 -25.41 -36.48 0.38
N SER A 718 -25.86 -36.20 1.60
CA SER A 718 -24.98 -36.07 2.78
C SER A 718 -24.26 -37.38 3.13
N GLU A 719 -24.84 -38.55 2.84
CA GLU A 719 -24.20 -39.84 3.11
C GLU A 719 -23.05 -40.06 2.13
N ALA A 720 -23.27 -39.77 0.84
CA ALA A 720 -22.24 -39.84 -0.20
C ALA A 720 -21.13 -38.81 0.02
N THR A 721 -21.48 -37.57 0.43
CA THR A 721 -20.49 -36.53 0.79
C THR A 721 -19.60 -36.98 1.93
N LEU A 722 -20.19 -37.56 2.99
CA LEU A 722 -19.42 -38.07 4.11
C LEU A 722 -18.59 -39.31 3.75
N ALA A 723 -19.06 -40.13 2.81
CA ALA A 723 -18.30 -41.24 2.26
C ALA A 723 -17.06 -40.74 1.49
N ALA A 724 -17.22 -39.71 0.63
CA ALA A 724 -16.10 -39.09 -0.09
C ALA A 724 -15.04 -38.51 0.86
N LEU A 725 -15.45 -37.80 1.92
CA LEU A 725 -14.54 -37.37 2.98
C LEU A 725 -13.83 -38.55 3.66
N GLY A 726 -14.54 -39.65 3.88
CA GLY A 726 -13.99 -40.88 4.45
C GLY A 726 -12.95 -41.57 3.56
N GLU A 727 -13.09 -41.50 2.23
CA GLU A 727 -12.12 -42.03 1.27
C GLU A 727 -10.77 -41.30 1.37
N CYS A 728 -10.79 -40.00 1.69
CA CYS A 728 -9.60 -39.20 1.95
C CYS A 728 -8.94 -39.46 3.32
N LEU A 729 -9.57 -40.29 4.18
CA LEU A 729 -9.10 -40.59 5.54
C LEU A 729 -8.71 -42.08 5.72
N PRO A 730 -7.82 -42.65 4.89
CA PRO A 730 -7.36 -44.02 5.08
C PRO A 730 -6.64 -44.17 6.43
N GLY A 731 -6.92 -45.26 7.13
CA GLY A 731 -6.38 -45.48 8.48
C GLY A 731 -7.12 -44.71 9.58
N PHE A 732 -8.28 -44.12 9.30
CA PHE A 732 -9.18 -43.56 10.31
C PHE A 732 -10.44 -44.41 10.47
N LYS A 733 -11.03 -44.35 11.67
CA LYS A 733 -12.34 -44.93 11.98
C LYS A 733 -13.30 -43.83 12.42
N ARG A 734 -14.44 -43.72 11.74
CA ARG A 734 -15.55 -42.86 12.17
C ARG A 734 -16.11 -43.35 13.50
N LEU A 735 -16.24 -42.43 14.46
CA LEU A 735 -16.75 -42.68 15.81
C LEU A 735 -18.14 -42.09 16.03
N HIS A 736 -18.42 -40.96 15.41
CA HIS A 736 -19.64 -40.18 15.61
C HIS A 736 -20.03 -39.42 14.35
N GLU A 737 -21.33 -39.17 14.22
CA GLU A 737 -21.93 -38.34 13.18
C GLU A 737 -23.20 -37.69 13.76
N GLU A 738 -23.39 -36.39 13.51
CA GLU A 738 -24.62 -35.68 13.86
C GLU A 738 -24.86 -34.47 12.94
N ASP A 739 -26.14 -34.12 12.77
CA ASP A 739 -26.55 -32.88 12.11
C ASP A 739 -26.69 -31.76 13.14
N LEU A 740 -26.03 -30.63 12.90
CA LEU A 740 -25.94 -29.54 13.85
C LEU A 740 -26.46 -28.22 13.25
N PRO A 741 -27.68 -27.79 13.62
CA PRO A 741 -28.24 -26.53 13.15
C PRO A 741 -27.64 -25.34 13.89
N PHE A 742 -27.20 -24.33 13.17
CA PHE A 742 -26.71 -23.05 13.68
C PHE A 742 -27.14 -21.90 12.77
N ILE A 743 -26.85 -20.68 13.20
CA ILE A 743 -27.21 -19.46 12.48
C ILE A 743 -26.05 -18.47 12.46
N ILE A 744 -26.02 -17.66 11.41
CA ILE A 744 -25.18 -16.47 11.33
C ILE A 744 -26.11 -15.28 11.10
N ARG A 745 -25.99 -14.25 11.93
CA ARG A 745 -26.80 -13.03 11.84
C ARG A 745 -26.03 -11.96 11.07
N GLU A 746 -26.55 -11.55 9.92
CA GLU A 746 -26.01 -10.41 9.16
C GLU A 746 -26.53 -9.08 9.71
N HIS A 747 -27.85 -8.96 9.93
CA HIS A 747 -28.47 -7.84 10.63
C HIS A 747 -29.81 -8.26 11.23
N ARG A 748 -30.52 -7.37 11.95
CA ARG A 748 -31.75 -7.69 12.72
C ARG A 748 -32.81 -8.53 12.00
N ARG A 749 -32.86 -8.51 10.67
CA ARG A 749 -33.88 -9.17 9.85
C ARG A 749 -33.30 -10.10 8.77
N LYS A 750 -31.99 -10.35 8.77
CA LYS A 750 -31.32 -11.23 7.80
C LYS A 750 -30.43 -12.21 8.55
N TYR A 751 -30.75 -13.48 8.38
CA TYR A 751 -30.14 -14.61 9.06
C TYR A 751 -29.83 -15.69 8.02
N GLU A 752 -28.67 -16.31 8.14
CA GLU A 752 -28.36 -17.57 7.48
C GLU A 752 -28.65 -18.70 8.46
N TYR A 753 -29.54 -19.63 8.09
CA TYR A 753 -29.78 -20.85 8.86
C TYR A 753 -29.06 -22.00 8.17
N ILE A 754 -28.15 -22.65 8.89
CA ILE A 754 -27.22 -23.62 8.34
C ILE A 754 -27.31 -24.89 9.18
N VAL A 755 -27.27 -26.06 8.54
CA VAL A 755 -27.15 -27.35 9.22
C VAL A 755 -25.83 -27.96 8.80
N ALA A 756 -24.87 -28.02 9.72
CA ALA A 756 -23.60 -28.68 9.47
C ALA A 756 -23.71 -30.18 9.71
N GLN A 757 -23.16 -30.98 8.80
CA GLN A 757 -22.87 -32.37 9.05
C GLN A 757 -21.55 -32.43 9.84
N VAL A 758 -21.63 -32.92 11.07
CA VAL A 758 -20.48 -33.04 11.97
C VAL A 758 -20.09 -34.51 12.07
N SER A 759 -18.79 -34.79 11.95
CA SER A 759 -18.25 -36.15 12.07
C SER A 759 -16.97 -36.18 12.90
N VAL A 760 -16.78 -37.27 13.64
CA VAL A 760 -15.58 -37.49 14.48
C VAL A 760 -14.87 -38.75 14.00
N TRP A 761 -13.57 -38.63 13.75
CA TRP A 761 -12.73 -39.69 13.21
C TRP A 761 -11.55 -39.93 14.13
N ARG A 762 -11.17 -41.19 14.33
CA ARG A 762 -9.98 -41.57 15.11
C ARG A 762 -8.93 -42.21 14.21
N LYS A 763 -7.69 -41.75 14.32
CA LYS A 763 -6.54 -42.35 13.64
C LYS A 763 -6.17 -43.68 14.29
N LEU A 764 -6.07 -44.74 13.49
CA LEU A 764 -5.86 -46.12 13.93
C LEU A 764 -4.41 -46.47 14.22
#